data_AF-A0AAV6I0V7-F1
#
_entry.id   AF-A0AAV6I0V7-F1
#
_cell.length_a   1.000
_cell.length_b   1.000
_cell.length_c   1.000
_cell.angle_alpha   90.00
_cell.angle_beta   90.00
_cell.angle_gamma   90.00
#
_symmetry.space_group_name_H-M   'P 1'
#
loop_
_entity.id
_entity.type
_entity.pdbx_description
1 polymer ?
#
loop_
_entity_poly.entity_id
_entity_poly.type
_entity_poly.pdbx_seq_one_letter_code
_entity_poly.pdbx_strand_id
1 'polypeptide(L)'
;MGCCGQRMIMDAVAIGVALLAFVSVFTVMKLGSSIQSSLVGSASGCQFPAVFNFGDSNSDTGAASTMIRLVPPPNGQTFFGKPSGRYSDGRLIFDFIAEKLGLPYLSAYLDSMGTNFRHGANFAVGGATIKPEPSVNPIHLSLQLYQFEQFKSRAIELYNQGNKLYAMSLPRPEWFSKALYTTDIGQNDLHYGLLLLTEEQVKASIPGLIDHFALAIEKLYQEGARAFWIHNTGPIGCLPFFVISNPPKTGNADPNGCIKSYNEVAQEFNKQLKDRVTQLRNKFQDALLVYVDIYKAKYSLISEAKQHGFVNPLGFCCGHHKDSSLKCWDDAEVNGTKVYGASCSNPSEYISWDEIHYTEAANYWISNRIFDGSLSDPQLFQFEEFKECTIELYNQAISVPNPVFGTATCDFPAIFNFGDSNSDTGGLSAAFGQVGPPHGESYFHHPAGRYCDGRLVVDFIAESLGLPYLSAYLDSVGSNFTHGANFATAGSTVRPQNTTLQQSGYSPFSLNVQFYQFSDFHRRSQFFRNQGGVFKGLLPEGEDFSRALYTFDIGQNDLTAGYFLNMSTDQVRAYVPDVLDQFSVVVKSIYAQGGRSFWIHNTGPVGCLPYVMDRLPITAGQVDKAGCASPFNEVAQYFNKKLKEAVGRLRMDLPLAALTYVDVYSLKYSLISHAHHYGFVHPLQACCGHGGKYNYNPHIGCGGKITVHGKEVLVGKPCQDPSVAINWDGVHFTQAANKWVFDRIVDESFVHCICKSAVAVALWHCNVEGDLSLTVFGTATCDFPAIFNFGDSNSDTGGLSAAFGQVGPPHGESYFHHPAGRYCDGRLVVDFIAESLGLPYLSAYLDAVGSNFTHGANFATAGSTVRPQNTTLQQSGYSPFSLNVQFNQFSDFHRRSQFYRNQGGVFKGLLPEGEDFSRALYTFDIGQNDLTAGYFLNMSTDQVRAYVPDVLDQFSVVVKSIYAQGGRSFWIHNTGPVGCLPYVMDRLPIMAGQVDKAGCASPFNEVAQYFNKKLKEAVGRLRMDLPLAALTYVDVYSLKYSLISQAHHYGFVHPLQACCGHGGKYNFNPHVWCGRKITVHGKEVLVGKPCQDPSVAINWDGVHFTQAANKWVFDRIVDGSFSDPPIPLKMACHRHPPSTLK
;
A
#
# COMPACT_ATOMS: atom_id res chain seq x y z
N MET A 1 80.14 33.56 -17.54
CA MET A 1 80.43 34.82 -16.81
C MET A 1 79.15 35.25 -16.12
N GLY A 2 79.19 35.54 -14.81
CA GLY A 2 78.04 36.06 -14.03
C GLY A 2 76.88 35.07 -13.79
N CYS A 3 76.13 35.17 -12.69
CA CYS A 3 76.49 35.78 -11.40
C CYS A 3 75.67 35.19 -10.23
N CYS A 4 75.99 35.63 -9.02
CA CYS A 4 75.40 35.24 -7.73
C CYS A 4 73.87 35.48 -7.61
N GLY A 5 73.15 34.86 -6.66
CA GLY A 5 73.56 33.84 -5.67
C GLY A 5 72.94 34.04 -4.27
N GLN A 6 73.26 33.10 -3.35
CA GLN A 6 72.96 33.08 -1.90
C GLN A 6 71.46 32.89 -1.52
N ARG A 7 71.06 31.99 -0.58
CA ARG A 7 71.48 31.75 0.83
C ARG A 7 71.01 32.90 1.76
N MET A 8 70.56 32.68 3.01
CA MET A 8 70.50 31.53 3.95
C MET A 8 69.28 31.78 4.89
N ILE A 9 68.73 30.86 5.69
CA ILE A 9 69.28 30.09 6.84
C ILE A 9 68.16 29.07 7.25
N MET A 10 68.45 27.79 7.49
CA MET A 10 68.52 27.14 8.84
C MET A 10 67.25 27.30 9.70
N ASP A 11 66.59 26.27 10.25
CA ASP A 11 66.90 24.84 10.48
C ASP A 11 65.60 23.99 10.43
N ALA A 12 65.57 22.65 10.44
CA ALA A 12 66.43 21.59 9.88
C ALA A 12 65.72 20.21 10.10
N VAL A 13 65.85 19.28 9.15
CA VAL A 13 65.89 17.79 9.30
C VAL A 13 64.92 17.11 10.31
N ALA A 14 64.10 16.11 9.95
CA ALA A 14 63.68 15.55 8.64
C ALA A 14 62.53 14.54 8.83
N ILE A 15 61.66 14.41 7.83
CA ILE A 15 61.05 13.18 7.29
C ILE A 15 60.55 13.57 5.89
N GLY A 16 61.26 13.18 4.84
CA GLY A 16 61.02 13.75 3.49
C GLY A 16 62.02 13.33 2.41
N VAL A 17 62.62 12.15 2.52
CA VAL A 17 63.68 11.66 1.60
C VAL A 17 63.33 10.26 1.07
N ALA A 18 62.05 10.04 0.74
CA ALA A 18 61.52 8.78 0.23
C ALA A 18 60.55 8.94 -0.97
N LEU A 19 60.38 10.17 -1.46
CA LEU A 19 59.55 10.53 -2.62
C LEU A 19 60.35 11.44 -3.55
N LEU A 20 60.00 11.46 -4.84
CA LEU A 20 60.62 12.27 -5.91
C LEU A 20 62.03 11.83 -6.40
N ALA A 21 62.34 10.53 -6.37
CA ALA A 21 63.55 9.97 -7.00
C ALA A 21 63.28 8.80 -7.98
N PHE A 22 62.03 8.62 -8.44
CA PHE A 22 61.60 7.39 -9.13
C PHE A 22 60.79 7.62 -10.44
N VAL A 23 60.88 8.80 -11.05
CA VAL A 23 59.95 9.25 -12.12
C VAL A 23 60.59 9.29 -13.53
N SER A 24 61.91 9.08 -13.67
CA SER A 24 62.65 9.53 -14.86
C SER A 24 63.36 8.45 -15.70
N VAL A 25 63.05 7.16 -15.53
CA VAL A 25 63.82 6.05 -16.15
C VAL A 25 62.98 5.06 -16.98
N PHE A 26 61.64 5.03 -16.83
CA PHE A 26 60.75 4.10 -17.56
C PHE A 26 60.09 4.71 -18.80
N THR A 27 60.84 5.51 -19.56
CA THR A 27 60.49 5.93 -20.92
C THR A 27 61.60 5.47 -21.88
N VAL A 28 61.26 5.15 -23.13
CA VAL A 28 62.20 4.68 -24.17
C VAL A 28 62.70 3.22 -24.04
N MET A 29 61.78 2.27 -23.80
CA MET A 29 61.96 0.86 -24.25
C MET A 29 60.65 0.29 -24.81
N LYS A 30 60.24 0.74 -26.00
CA LYS A 30 59.11 0.16 -26.74
C LYS A 30 59.18 0.44 -28.25
N LEU A 31 60.03 -0.28 -28.99
CA LEU A 31 60.01 -0.31 -30.46
C LEU A 31 60.68 -1.60 -30.98
N GLY A 32 60.05 -2.28 -31.95
CA GLY A 32 60.68 -3.37 -32.74
C GLY A 32 60.25 -4.81 -32.43
N SER A 33 59.55 -5.42 -33.41
CA SER A 33 59.62 -6.84 -33.86
C SER A 33 59.48 -8.04 -32.89
N SER A 34 58.94 -9.21 -33.26
CA SER A 34 57.83 -9.66 -34.15
C SER A 34 57.90 -11.20 -34.34
N ILE A 35 56.82 -11.82 -34.85
CA ILE A 35 56.75 -13.19 -35.44
C ILE A 35 56.61 -14.39 -34.46
N GLN A 36 55.36 -14.89 -34.42
CA GLN A 36 54.90 -16.29 -34.41
C GLN A 36 55.52 -17.34 -33.46
N SER A 37 54.74 -17.73 -32.45
CA SER A 37 54.23 -19.12 -32.39
C SER A 37 52.80 -19.11 -31.80
N SER A 38 51.79 -19.44 -32.61
CA SER A 38 50.38 -19.32 -32.24
C SER A 38 49.52 -20.37 -32.95
N LEU A 39 49.02 -21.38 -32.23
CA LEU A 39 47.94 -22.28 -32.72
C LEU A 39 47.42 -23.26 -31.63
N VAL A 40 46.75 -22.74 -30.60
CA VAL A 40 45.42 -23.21 -30.15
C VAL A 40 44.73 -22.00 -29.53
N GLY A 41 43.71 -21.45 -30.20
CA GLY A 41 42.86 -20.42 -29.62
C GLY A 41 41.64 -21.07 -28.96
N SER A 42 41.31 -20.69 -27.73
CA SER A 42 39.97 -20.92 -27.18
C SER A 42 39.09 -19.75 -27.63
N ALA A 43 37.97 -20.04 -28.28
CA ALA A 43 37.06 -19.02 -28.81
C ALA A 43 36.26 -18.35 -27.68
N SER A 44 36.04 -17.03 -27.80
CA SER A 44 35.22 -16.26 -26.87
C SER A 44 33.78 -16.14 -27.38
N GLY A 45 32.95 -17.16 -27.10
CA GLY A 45 31.53 -17.16 -27.47
C GLY A 45 30.75 -15.97 -26.87
N CYS A 46 29.78 -15.44 -27.60
CA CYS A 46 29.06 -14.20 -27.28
C CYS A 46 27.81 -14.44 -26.42
N GLN A 47 27.86 -14.00 -25.16
CA GLN A 47 26.90 -14.40 -24.14
C GLN A 47 25.59 -13.59 -24.18
N PHE A 48 24.44 -14.27 -24.16
CA PHE A 48 23.13 -13.63 -23.89
C PHE A 48 23.17 -12.90 -22.55
N PRO A 49 22.96 -11.58 -22.51
CA PRO A 49 23.02 -10.81 -21.28
C PRO A 49 21.69 -10.85 -20.50
N ALA A 50 20.60 -11.28 -21.13
CA ALA A 50 19.29 -11.43 -20.51
C ALA A 50 18.45 -12.50 -21.24
N VAL A 51 17.41 -13.00 -20.56
CA VAL A 51 16.42 -13.95 -21.11
C VAL A 51 15.00 -13.46 -20.75
N PHE A 52 14.05 -13.58 -21.67
CA PHE A 52 12.64 -13.31 -21.41
C PHE A 52 11.80 -14.55 -21.71
N ASN A 53 11.17 -15.13 -20.70
CA ASN A 53 10.38 -16.35 -20.83
C ASN A 53 8.87 -16.05 -20.85
N PHE A 54 8.12 -16.77 -21.67
CA PHE A 54 6.66 -16.72 -21.76
C PHE A 54 6.15 -18.17 -21.72
N GLY A 55 5.02 -18.43 -21.06
CA GLY A 55 4.67 -19.83 -20.84
C GLY A 55 3.52 -20.16 -19.93
N ASP A 56 3.38 -21.46 -19.68
CA ASP A 56 2.49 -22.04 -18.67
C ASP A 56 3.25 -22.64 -17.46
N SER A 57 2.61 -23.50 -16.67
CA SER A 57 3.18 -24.11 -15.46
C SER A 57 4.44 -24.94 -15.69
N ASN A 58 4.72 -25.37 -16.92
CA ASN A 58 6.00 -26.03 -17.26
C ASN A 58 7.21 -25.07 -17.12
N SER A 59 6.99 -23.75 -17.17
CA SER A 59 8.05 -22.73 -17.01
C SER A 59 7.73 -21.61 -16.02
N ASP A 60 6.59 -21.64 -15.30
CA ASP A 60 6.24 -20.65 -14.27
C ASP A 60 7.19 -20.72 -13.04
N THR A 61 7.94 -19.64 -12.81
CA THR A 61 8.87 -19.51 -11.68
C THR A 61 8.28 -18.84 -10.44
N GLY A 62 6.96 -18.57 -10.40
CA GLY A 62 6.21 -18.12 -9.21
C GLY A 62 4.98 -17.25 -9.46
N ALA A 63 4.66 -16.90 -10.70
CA ALA A 63 3.59 -15.98 -11.07
C ALA A 63 2.19 -16.44 -10.62
N ALA A 64 1.83 -17.71 -10.82
CA ALA A 64 0.55 -18.24 -10.33
C ALA A 64 0.47 -18.26 -8.80
N SER A 65 1.61 -18.40 -8.11
CA SER A 65 1.68 -18.34 -6.64
C SER A 65 1.46 -16.93 -6.09
N THR A 66 1.90 -15.90 -6.81
CA THR A 66 1.68 -14.49 -6.43
C THR A 66 0.30 -13.96 -6.88
N MET A 67 -0.30 -14.49 -7.96
CA MET A 67 -1.55 -13.98 -8.54
C MET A 67 -2.82 -14.80 -8.20
N ILE A 68 -2.75 -16.14 -8.22
CA ILE A 68 -3.95 -17.02 -8.18
C ILE A 68 -4.11 -17.69 -6.82
N ARG A 69 -3.17 -18.57 -6.46
CA ARG A 69 -3.13 -19.36 -5.22
C ARG A 69 -1.69 -19.81 -5.03
N LEU A 70 -1.13 -19.59 -3.85
CA LEU A 70 0.20 -20.11 -3.49
C LEU A 70 0.29 -21.60 -3.79
N VAL A 71 1.23 -21.99 -4.66
CA VAL A 71 1.59 -23.39 -4.91
C VAL A 71 2.23 -23.93 -3.63
N PRO A 72 1.55 -24.82 -2.87
CA PRO A 72 1.89 -25.09 -1.47
C PRO A 72 2.93 -26.21 -1.33
N PRO A 73 3.38 -26.56 -0.10
CA PRO A 73 4.12 -27.79 0.11
C PRO A 73 3.27 -29.00 -0.36
N PRO A 74 3.88 -30.07 -0.89
CA PRO A 74 5.32 -30.35 -0.91
C PRO A 74 6.09 -29.84 -2.15
N ASN A 75 5.54 -28.93 -2.97
CA ASN A 75 6.28 -28.37 -4.12
C ASN A 75 7.59 -27.70 -3.68
N GLY A 76 8.62 -27.78 -4.54
CA GLY A 76 9.96 -27.21 -4.34
C GLY A 76 10.80 -27.86 -3.21
N GLN A 77 10.35 -28.96 -2.60
CA GLN A 77 11.05 -29.62 -1.50
C GLN A 77 12.47 -30.15 -1.82
N THR A 78 12.75 -30.55 -3.06
CA THR A 78 13.98 -31.28 -3.44
C THR A 78 15.21 -30.38 -3.53
N PHE A 79 15.10 -29.24 -4.23
CA PHE A 79 16.22 -28.29 -4.38
C PHE A 79 16.04 -27.00 -3.57
N PHE A 80 14.83 -26.45 -3.52
CA PHE A 80 14.58 -25.20 -2.81
C PHE A 80 14.31 -25.42 -1.31
N GLY A 81 13.99 -26.66 -0.90
CA GLY A 81 13.66 -27.05 0.47
C GLY A 81 12.30 -26.53 0.95
N LYS A 82 11.44 -26.05 0.03
CA LYS A 82 10.27 -25.21 0.32
C LYS A 82 9.43 -25.00 -0.95
N PRO A 83 8.18 -24.51 -0.83
CA PRO A 83 7.45 -23.89 -1.93
C PRO A 83 8.28 -22.86 -2.70
N SER A 84 8.59 -23.17 -3.96
CA SER A 84 9.39 -22.34 -4.87
C SER A 84 8.54 -21.63 -5.93
N GLY A 85 7.22 -21.64 -5.75
CA GLY A 85 6.23 -21.15 -6.71
C GLY A 85 6.05 -21.99 -7.98
N ARG A 86 6.95 -22.96 -8.22
CA ARG A 86 7.00 -23.86 -9.38
C ARG A 86 6.12 -25.08 -9.16
N TYR A 87 5.50 -25.58 -10.23
CA TYR A 87 4.73 -26.83 -10.23
C TYR A 87 5.66 -28.04 -10.39
N SER A 88 6.48 -28.31 -9.37
CA SER A 88 7.46 -29.39 -9.34
C SER A 88 7.92 -29.61 -7.89
N ASP A 89 8.59 -30.72 -7.60
CA ASP A 89 9.37 -30.87 -6.37
C ASP A 89 10.63 -29.99 -6.36
N GLY A 90 10.97 -29.34 -7.47
CA GLY A 90 12.13 -28.45 -7.54
C GLY A 90 12.20 -27.59 -8.80
N ARG A 91 13.34 -27.65 -9.49
CA ARG A 91 13.68 -26.86 -10.68
C ARG A 91 12.93 -27.32 -11.92
N LEU A 92 12.53 -26.35 -12.74
CA LEU A 92 11.91 -26.54 -14.05
C LEU A 92 12.97 -26.58 -15.16
N ILE A 93 12.59 -27.06 -16.35
CA ILE A 93 13.48 -27.08 -17.54
C ILE A 93 14.08 -25.67 -17.79
N PHE A 94 13.28 -24.63 -17.58
CA PHE A 94 13.71 -23.25 -17.75
C PHE A 94 14.76 -22.78 -16.71
N ASP A 95 14.74 -23.29 -15.47
CA ASP A 95 15.77 -22.95 -14.48
C ASP A 95 17.16 -23.44 -14.93
N PHE A 96 17.21 -24.65 -15.50
CA PHE A 96 18.44 -25.20 -16.08
C PHE A 96 18.90 -24.43 -17.33
N ILE A 97 17.99 -23.84 -18.12
CA ILE A 97 18.36 -22.94 -19.22
C ILE A 97 19.11 -21.71 -18.69
N ALA A 98 18.65 -21.13 -17.57
CA ALA A 98 19.35 -20.02 -16.91
C ALA A 98 20.73 -20.45 -16.39
N GLU A 99 20.84 -21.60 -15.70
CA GLU A 99 22.12 -22.18 -15.26
C GLU A 99 23.11 -22.35 -16.43
N LYS A 100 22.67 -22.95 -17.55
CA LYS A 100 23.50 -23.22 -18.72
C LYS A 100 23.98 -21.96 -19.44
N LEU A 101 23.23 -20.86 -19.34
CA LEU A 101 23.65 -19.54 -19.83
C LEU A 101 24.62 -18.81 -18.88
N GLY A 102 24.73 -19.25 -17.62
CA GLY A 102 25.47 -18.57 -16.57
C GLY A 102 24.70 -17.38 -15.97
N LEU A 103 23.37 -17.45 -15.97
CA LEU A 103 22.45 -16.42 -15.49
C LEU A 103 21.77 -16.87 -14.19
N PRO A 104 21.33 -15.95 -13.31
CA PRO A 104 20.48 -16.31 -12.18
C PRO A 104 19.12 -16.83 -12.67
N TYR A 105 18.45 -17.66 -11.87
CA TYR A 105 17.06 -18.05 -12.11
C TYR A 105 16.17 -16.80 -12.28
N LEU A 106 15.39 -16.75 -13.36
CA LEU A 106 14.56 -15.57 -13.62
C LEU A 106 13.44 -15.47 -12.60
N SER A 107 13.31 -14.28 -12.05
CA SER A 107 12.14 -13.87 -11.30
C SER A 107 10.90 -13.81 -12.21
N ALA A 108 9.75 -14.22 -11.69
CA ALA A 108 8.47 -14.00 -12.37
C ALA A 108 8.16 -12.49 -12.43
N TYR A 109 7.61 -12.01 -13.55
CA TYR A 109 7.29 -10.60 -13.74
C TYR A 109 6.17 -10.11 -12.81
N LEU A 110 5.15 -10.97 -12.62
CA LEU A 110 4.04 -10.72 -11.69
C LEU A 110 4.42 -10.94 -10.24
N ASP A 111 5.58 -11.58 -10.00
CA ASP A 111 6.16 -11.52 -8.69
C ASP A 111 6.71 -10.11 -8.48
N SER A 112 5.99 -9.33 -7.68
CA SER A 112 6.39 -7.94 -7.40
C SER A 112 7.61 -7.86 -6.49
N MET A 113 8.21 -9.01 -6.12
CA MET A 113 8.89 -9.22 -4.87
C MET A 113 10.31 -9.75 -5.00
N GLY A 114 11.27 -8.99 -4.47
CA GLY A 114 12.68 -9.35 -4.51
C GLY A 114 13.26 -9.61 -5.89
N THR A 115 12.58 -9.18 -6.95
CA THR A 115 12.80 -9.65 -8.31
C THR A 115 13.95 -8.92 -8.99
N ASN A 116 14.89 -9.68 -9.55
CA ASN A 116 16.08 -9.14 -10.20
C ASN A 116 15.99 -9.31 -11.71
N PHE A 117 15.33 -8.36 -12.36
CA PHE A 117 15.10 -8.40 -13.79
C PHE A 117 16.31 -7.99 -14.64
N ARG A 118 17.50 -7.78 -14.05
CA ARG A 118 18.73 -7.36 -14.76
C ARG A 118 19.06 -8.30 -15.93
N HIS A 119 18.92 -9.60 -15.68
CA HIS A 119 19.13 -10.66 -16.67
C HIS A 119 17.81 -11.14 -17.29
N GLY A 120 16.80 -10.26 -17.28
CA GLY A 120 15.48 -10.47 -17.86
C GLY A 120 14.45 -11.07 -16.89
N ALA A 121 13.27 -11.40 -17.41
CA ALA A 121 12.05 -11.62 -16.63
C ALA A 121 11.20 -12.77 -17.18
N ASN A 122 10.51 -13.49 -16.30
CA ASN A 122 9.63 -14.59 -16.68
C ASN A 122 8.15 -14.20 -16.58
N PHE A 123 7.45 -14.18 -17.72
CA PHE A 123 6.03 -13.84 -17.82
C PHE A 123 5.11 -15.07 -17.83
N ALA A 124 5.66 -16.30 -17.75
CA ALA A 124 4.88 -17.53 -17.68
C ALA A 124 4.00 -17.61 -16.44
N VAL A 125 2.82 -18.22 -16.56
CA VAL A 125 1.84 -18.37 -15.45
C VAL A 125 1.18 -19.75 -15.50
N GLY A 126 1.12 -20.46 -14.38
CA GLY A 126 0.43 -21.75 -14.27
C GLY A 126 -1.01 -21.71 -14.77
N GLY A 127 -1.37 -22.64 -15.67
CA GLY A 127 -2.69 -22.67 -16.33
C GLY A 127 -2.87 -21.67 -17.48
N ALA A 128 -1.85 -20.92 -17.90
CA ALA A 128 -1.93 -20.02 -19.04
C ALA A 128 -2.14 -20.77 -20.38
N THR A 129 -2.88 -20.13 -21.28
CA THR A 129 -3.22 -20.61 -22.63
C THR A 129 -2.72 -19.63 -23.70
N ILE A 130 -2.60 -20.09 -24.95
CA ILE A 130 -2.24 -19.23 -26.09
C ILE A 130 -3.36 -18.22 -26.37
N LYS A 131 -4.61 -18.66 -26.31
CA LYS A 131 -5.80 -17.79 -26.44
C LYS A 131 -6.38 -17.39 -25.08
N PRO A 132 -7.05 -16.22 -24.95
CA PRO A 132 -7.79 -15.89 -23.76
C PRO A 132 -8.95 -16.87 -23.53
N GLU A 133 -8.88 -17.64 -22.44
CA GLU A 133 -10.00 -18.43 -21.91
C GLU A 133 -10.28 -17.98 -20.46
N PRO A 134 -11.20 -16.99 -20.26
CA PRO A 134 -11.41 -16.36 -18.96
C PRO A 134 -11.95 -17.29 -17.85
N SER A 135 -12.44 -18.49 -18.18
CA SER A 135 -12.90 -19.47 -17.19
C SER A 135 -11.78 -20.25 -16.51
N VAL A 136 -10.54 -20.17 -17.01
CA VAL A 136 -9.38 -20.93 -16.53
C VAL A 136 -8.34 -20.04 -15.85
N ASN A 137 -7.70 -19.14 -16.62
CA ASN A 137 -6.68 -18.21 -16.13
C ASN A 137 -6.77 -16.91 -16.96
N PRO A 138 -6.89 -15.72 -16.35
CA PRO A 138 -6.93 -14.46 -17.10
C PRO A 138 -5.66 -14.18 -17.92
N ILE A 139 -4.51 -14.74 -17.56
CA ILE A 139 -3.19 -14.41 -18.12
C ILE A 139 -2.74 -15.42 -19.17
N HIS A 140 -3.41 -15.30 -20.32
CA HIS A 140 -3.05 -15.89 -21.60
C HIS A 140 -1.86 -15.18 -22.28
N LEU A 141 -1.27 -15.79 -23.30
CA LEU A 141 -0.04 -15.34 -23.98
C LEU A 141 -0.05 -13.85 -24.36
N SER A 142 -1.13 -13.34 -24.97
CA SER A 142 -1.22 -11.93 -25.39
C SER A 142 -1.14 -10.94 -24.21
N LEU A 143 -1.58 -11.33 -23.01
CA LEU A 143 -1.44 -10.51 -21.80
C LEU A 143 -0.02 -10.61 -21.22
N GLN A 144 0.65 -11.76 -21.32
CA GLN A 144 2.07 -11.89 -21.00
C GLN A 144 2.94 -10.98 -21.91
N LEU A 145 2.56 -10.84 -23.18
CA LEU A 145 3.20 -9.89 -24.10
C LEU A 145 2.96 -8.43 -23.73
N TYR A 146 1.71 -8.05 -23.42
CA TYR A 146 1.42 -6.69 -22.96
C TYR A 146 2.19 -6.35 -21.68
N GLN A 147 2.33 -7.31 -20.77
CA GLN A 147 3.19 -7.18 -19.59
C GLN A 147 4.67 -6.95 -19.97
N PHE A 148 5.20 -7.67 -20.95
CA PHE A 148 6.55 -7.44 -21.48
C PHE A 148 6.69 -6.06 -22.15
N GLU A 149 5.70 -5.58 -22.91
CA GLU A 149 5.72 -4.25 -23.53
C GLU A 149 5.81 -3.13 -22.48
N GLN A 150 5.00 -3.22 -21.41
CA GLN A 150 5.05 -2.29 -20.29
C GLN A 150 6.38 -2.39 -19.54
N PHE A 151 6.85 -3.61 -19.24
CA PHE A 151 8.13 -3.88 -18.60
C PHE A 151 9.30 -3.28 -19.38
N LYS A 152 9.42 -3.59 -20.68
CA LYS A 152 10.47 -3.10 -21.57
C LYS A 152 10.46 -1.57 -21.63
N SER A 153 9.30 -0.98 -21.88
CA SER A 153 9.16 0.48 -22.01
C SER A 153 9.62 1.18 -20.73
N ARG A 154 9.14 0.70 -19.57
CA ARG A 154 9.52 1.25 -18.26
C ARG A 154 10.99 0.99 -17.92
N ALA A 155 11.54 -0.16 -18.28
CA ALA A 155 12.94 -0.50 -18.03
C ALA A 155 13.89 0.40 -18.84
N ILE A 156 13.59 0.66 -20.12
CA ILE A 156 14.37 1.57 -20.97
C ILE A 156 14.27 3.01 -20.45
N GLU A 157 13.07 3.47 -20.07
CA GLU A 157 12.85 4.79 -19.49
C GLU A 157 13.68 4.99 -18.20
N LEU A 158 13.58 4.04 -17.25
CA LEU A 158 14.31 4.09 -15.98
C LEU A 158 15.83 3.99 -16.18
N TYR A 159 16.31 3.13 -17.10
CA TYR A 159 17.74 3.03 -17.38
C TYR A 159 18.30 4.34 -17.95
N ASN A 160 17.58 4.97 -18.89
CA ASN A 160 18.00 6.21 -19.54
C ASN A 160 18.01 7.43 -18.60
N GLN A 161 17.39 7.34 -17.41
CA GLN A 161 17.50 8.36 -16.35
C GLN A 161 18.88 8.36 -15.66
N GLY A 162 19.79 7.43 -16.02
CA GLY A 162 21.19 7.43 -15.56
C GLY A 162 21.41 6.96 -14.11
N ASN A 163 20.35 6.56 -13.41
CA ASN A 163 20.44 6.06 -12.04
C ASN A 163 21.15 4.69 -12.02
N LYS A 164 22.24 4.60 -11.24
CA LYS A 164 23.06 3.39 -11.08
C LYS A 164 22.26 2.18 -10.56
N LEU A 165 21.21 2.38 -9.76
CA LEU A 165 20.36 1.30 -9.25
C LEU A 165 19.59 0.61 -10.37
N TYR A 166 18.95 1.36 -11.27
CA TYR A 166 18.25 0.80 -12.44
C TYR A 166 19.22 0.11 -13.39
N ALA A 167 20.43 0.67 -13.56
CA ALA A 167 21.50 0.02 -14.32
C ALA A 167 22.09 -1.25 -13.66
N MET A 168 21.66 -1.60 -12.43
CA MET A 168 22.04 -2.83 -11.73
C MET A 168 20.93 -3.87 -11.62
N SER A 169 19.64 -3.50 -11.70
CA SER A 169 18.49 -4.39 -11.47
C SER A 169 17.52 -4.54 -12.65
N LEU A 170 17.70 -3.76 -13.73
CA LEU A 170 16.90 -3.83 -14.95
C LEU A 170 17.79 -4.18 -16.15
N PRO A 171 17.25 -4.77 -17.23
CA PRO A 171 18.01 -5.01 -18.45
C PRO A 171 18.41 -3.68 -19.06
N ARG A 172 19.61 -3.62 -19.64
CA ARG A 172 20.02 -2.44 -20.40
C ARG A 172 19.19 -2.30 -21.69
N PRO A 173 18.99 -1.10 -22.23
CA PRO A 173 18.23 -0.91 -23.48
C PRO A 173 18.77 -1.75 -24.64
N GLU A 174 20.09 -1.87 -24.78
CA GLU A 174 20.72 -2.70 -25.81
C GLU A 174 20.56 -4.21 -25.55
N TRP A 175 20.28 -4.62 -24.31
CA TRP A 175 20.08 -6.03 -23.96
C TRP A 175 18.74 -6.57 -24.46
N PHE A 176 17.69 -5.76 -24.61
CA PHE A 176 16.43 -6.22 -25.22
C PHE A 176 16.63 -6.74 -26.64
N SER A 177 17.51 -6.11 -27.42
CA SER A 177 17.89 -6.55 -28.78
C SER A 177 18.84 -7.75 -28.82
N LYS A 178 19.43 -8.12 -27.67
CA LYS A 178 20.46 -9.16 -27.53
C LYS A 178 20.04 -10.29 -26.59
N ALA A 179 18.81 -10.25 -26.08
CA ALA A 179 18.27 -11.25 -25.17
C ALA A 179 17.73 -12.46 -25.92
N LEU A 180 17.72 -13.60 -25.23
CA LEU A 180 17.01 -14.79 -25.68
C LEU A 180 15.53 -14.72 -25.23
N TYR A 181 14.61 -15.04 -26.12
CA TYR A 181 13.17 -15.08 -25.86
C TYR A 181 12.70 -16.54 -25.90
N THR A 182 12.35 -17.11 -24.75
CA THR A 182 11.93 -18.51 -24.62
C THR A 182 10.42 -18.62 -24.50
N THR A 183 9.83 -19.67 -25.09
CA THR A 183 8.38 -19.92 -24.99
C THR A 183 8.08 -21.39 -24.75
N ASP A 184 7.34 -21.71 -23.68
CA ASP A 184 6.79 -23.06 -23.41
C ASP A 184 5.30 -22.93 -23.03
N ILE A 185 4.42 -23.05 -24.05
CA ILE A 185 2.98 -22.80 -23.94
C ILE A 185 2.18 -23.59 -24.98
N GLY A 186 0.92 -23.90 -24.65
CA GLY A 186 -0.02 -24.61 -25.53
C GLY A 186 -0.45 -25.97 -24.99
N GLN A 187 0.25 -26.50 -23.98
CA GLN A 187 -0.15 -27.75 -23.33
C GLN A 187 -1.54 -27.63 -22.70
N ASN A 188 -1.85 -26.47 -22.10
CA ASN A 188 -3.16 -26.18 -21.53
C ASN A 188 -4.27 -26.05 -22.57
N ASP A 189 -4.04 -25.38 -23.70
CA ASP A 189 -5.02 -25.26 -24.79
C ASP A 189 -5.46 -26.66 -25.28
N LEU A 190 -4.52 -27.62 -25.37
CA LEU A 190 -4.83 -29.02 -25.69
C LEU A 190 -5.45 -29.78 -24.50
N HIS A 191 -5.01 -29.53 -23.26
CA HIS A 191 -5.55 -30.18 -22.06
C HIS A 191 -7.03 -29.86 -21.85
N TYR A 192 -7.40 -28.58 -21.88
CA TYR A 192 -8.80 -28.15 -21.79
C TYR A 192 -9.58 -28.51 -23.04
N GLY A 193 -8.95 -28.49 -24.22
CA GLY A 193 -9.54 -29.02 -25.45
C GLY A 193 -9.97 -30.48 -25.30
N LEU A 194 -9.08 -31.37 -24.85
CA LEU A 194 -9.35 -32.81 -24.68
C LEU A 194 -10.31 -33.13 -23.52
N LEU A 195 -10.50 -32.20 -22.56
CA LEU A 195 -11.51 -32.32 -21.51
C LEU A 195 -12.92 -31.88 -21.95
N LEU A 196 -13.03 -30.99 -22.94
CA LEU A 196 -14.29 -30.31 -23.29
C LEU A 196 -14.81 -30.60 -24.70
N LEU A 197 -13.95 -31.11 -25.59
CA LEU A 197 -14.22 -31.30 -27.03
C LEU A 197 -13.78 -32.70 -27.49
N THR A 198 -14.26 -33.12 -28.66
CA THR A 198 -13.73 -34.32 -29.33
C THR A 198 -12.33 -34.05 -29.92
N GLU A 199 -11.49 -35.08 -30.03
CA GLU A 199 -10.13 -34.99 -30.58
C GLU A 199 -10.08 -34.26 -31.95
N GLU A 200 -11.04 -34.51 -32.84
CA GLU A 200 -11.13 -33.84 -34.14
C GLU A 200 -11.49 -32.35 -34.03
N GLN A 201 -12.30 -31.95 -33.05
CA GLN A 201 -12.55 -30.53 -32.75
C GLN A 201 -11.30 -29.86 -32.15
N VAL A 202 -10.53 -30.57 -31.32
CA VAL A 202 -9.24 -30.06 -30.83
C VAL A 202 -8.28 -29.88 -32.00
N LYS A 203 -8.10 -30.89 -32.86
CA LYS A 203 -7.29 -30.80 -34.09
C LYS A 203 -7.72 -29.63 -35.00
N ALA A 204 -9.02 -29.43 -35.19
CA ALA A 204 -9.57 -28.31 -35.97
C ALA A 204 -9.30 -26.92 -35.34
N SER A 205 -9.05 -26.84 -34.04
CA SER A 205 -8.71 -25.58 -33.35
C SER A 205 -7.23 -25.18 -33.48
N ILE A 206 -6.33 -26.16 -33.69
CA ILE A 206 -4.86 -25.99 -33.72
C ILE A 206 -4.41 -24.86 -34.67
N PRO A 207 -4.84 -24.77 -35.94
CA PRO A 207 -4.36 -23.70 -36.83
C PRO A 207 -4.58 -22.31 -36.25
N GLY A 208 -5.75 -22.10 -35.63
CA GLY A 208 -6.08 -20.84 -34.98
C GLY A 208 -5.31 -20.56 -33.70
N LEU A 209 -4.79 -21.58 -33.00
CA LEU A 209 -3.85 -21.40 -31.87
C LEU A 209 -2.48 -20.99 -32.41
N ILE A 210 -1.98 -21.72 -33.41
CA ILE A 210 -0.68 -21.49 -34.05
C ILE A 210 -0.61 -20.10 -34.70
N ASP A 211 -1.71 -19.57 -35.23
CA ASP A 211 -1.78 -18.17 -35.70
C ASP A 211 -1.71 -17.13 -34.57
N HIS A 212 -2.29 -17.39 -33.40
CA HIS A 212 -2.20 -16.48 -32.26
C HIS A 212 -0.80 -16.52 -31.63
N PHE A 213 -0.18 -17.69 -31.56
CA PHE A 213 1.23 -17.83 -31.20
C PHE A 213 2.14 -17.09 -32.20
N ALA A 214 1.89 -17.22 -33.51
CA ALA A 214 2.66 -16.53 -34.53
C ALA A 214 2.60 -15.00 -34.35
N LEU A 215 1.40 -14.44 -34.17
CA LEU A 215 1.21 -13.01 -33.90
C LEU A 215 1.96 -12.53 -32.66
N ALA A 216 2.07 -13.36 -31.62
CA ALA A 216 2.89 -13.05 -30.44
C ALA A 216 4.38 -12.96 -30.79
N ILE A 217 4.93 -13.93 -31.52
CA ILE A 217 6.33 -13.88 -32.00
C ILE A 217 6.56 -12.67 -32.93
N GLU A 218 5.61 -12.33 -33.81
CA GLU A 218 5.72 -11.14 -34.67
C GLU A 218 5.78 -9.85 -33.84
N LYS A 219 4.97 -9.75 -32.78
CA LYS A 219 4.94 -8.58 -31.90
C LYS A 219 6.20 -8.48 -31.04
N LEU A 220 6.71 -9.58 -30.48
CA LEU A 220 8.01 -9.58 -29.79
C LEU A 220 9.15 -9.15 -30.73
N TYR A 221 9.13 -9.60 -31.99
CA TYR A 221 10.08 -9.19 -33.02
C TYR A 221 9.96 -7.68 -33.36
N GLN A 222 8.75 -7.13 -33.45
CA GLN A 222 8.51 -5.69 -33.59
C GLN A 222 9.03 -4.91 -32.37
N GLU A 223 8.92 -5.50 -31.17
CA GLU A 223 9.55 -4.99 -29.95
C GLU A 223 11.07 -5.22 -29.87
N GLY A 224 11.72 -5.63 -30.96
CA GLY A 224 13.18 -5.71 -31.06
C GLY A 224 13.79 -7.04 -30.60
N ALA A 225 12.98 -8.06 -30.26
CA ALA A 225 13.49 -9.40 -29.99
C ALA A 225 14.17 -9.99 -31.24
N ARG A 226 15.32 -10.67 -31.08
CA ARG A 226 16.13 -11.20 -32.19
C ARG A 226 16.65 -12.63 -32.03
N ALA A 227 16.53 -13.25 -30.85
CA ALA A 227 16.84 -14.65 -30.64
C ALA A 227 15.68 -15.33 -29.91
N PHE A 228 15.11 -16.39 -30.51
CA PHE A 228 13.95 -17.11 -29.97
C PHE A 228 14.26 -18.60 -29.81
N TRP A 229 13.78 -19.20 -28.72
CA TRP A 229 13.94 -20.62 -28.37
C TRP A 229 12.59 -21.19 -27.95
N ILE A 230 11.89 -21.75 -28.94
CA ILE A 230 10.47 -22.08 -28.91
C ILE A 230 10.30 -23.56 -28.64
N HIS A 231 9.80 -23.92 -27.46
CA HIS A 231 9.48 -25.30 -27.09
C HIS A 231 8.17 -25.74 -27.75
N ASN A 232 8.07 -27.03 -28.05
CA ASN A 232 6.83 -27.68 -28.46
C ASN A 232 6.15 -28.37 -27.25
N THR A 233 4.88 -28.76 -27.34
CA THR A 233 4.16 -29.34 -26.19
C THR A 233 4.59 -30.79 -25.91
N GLY A 234 4.54 -31.21 -24.65
CA GLY A 234 4.86 -32.59 -24.24
C GLY A 234 3.87 -33.65 -24.74
N PRO A 235 4.19 -34.95 -24.54
CA PRO A 235 3.31 -36.07 -24.88
C PRO A 235 2.12 -36.15 -23.93
N ILE A 236 1.08 -35.36 -24.23
CA ILE A 236 -0.07 -35.14 -23.33
C ILE A 236 -0.86 -36.42 -23.02
N GLY A 237 -0.85 -37.40 -23.92
CA GLY A 237 -1.46 -38.72 -23.70
C GLY A 237 -0.70 -39.60 -22.70
N CYS A 238 0.52 -39.22 -22.31
CA CYS A 238 1.30 -39.90 -21.27
C CYS A 238 1.13 -39.28 -19.87
N LEU A 239 0.37 -38.18 -19.72
CA LEU A 239 0.16 -37.56 -18.41
C LEU A 239 -0.66 -38.50 -17.50
N PRO A 240 -0.23 -38.76 -16.24
CA PRO A 240 -0.98 -39.62 -15.31
C PRO A 240 -2.45 -39.20 -15.15
N PHE A 241 -2.74 -37.89 -15.14
CA PHE A 241 -4.10 -37.35 -15.12
C PHE A 241 -5.00 -38.00 -16.17
N PHE A 242 -4.56 -38.03 -17.44
CA PHE A 242 -5.34 -38.60 -18.52
C PHE A 242 -5.29 -40.13 -18.52
N VAL A 243 -4.14 -40.75 -18.25
CA VAL A 243 -3.99 -42.22 -18.19
C VAL A 243 -4.87 -42.84 -17.09
N ILE A 244 -5.12 -42.14 -15.99
CA ILE A 244 -5.93 -42.63 -14.87
C ILE A 244 -7.41 -42.22 -15.01
N SER A 245 -7.71 -40.98 -15.42
CA SER A 245 -9.11 -40.54 -15.63
C SER A 245 -9.77 -41.16 -16.88
N ASN A 246 -8.97 -41.46 -17.91
CA ASN A 246 -9.41 -42.02 -19.19
C ASN A 246 -8.50 -43.17 -19.64
N PRO A 247 -8.44 -44.31 -18.92
CA PRO A 247 -7.52 -45.40 -19.24
C PRO A 247 -7.64 -45.87 -20.71
N PRO A 248 -6.51 -46.04 -21.42
CA PRO A 248 -6.54 -46.27 -22.86
C PRO A 248 -7.26 -47.57 -23.22
N LYS A 249 -8.33 -47.43 -23.99
CA LYS A 249 -9.11 -48.56 -24.53
C LYS A 249 -8.24 -49.44 -25.42
N THR A 250 -8.57 -50.72 -25.54
CA THR A 250 -7.85 -51.70 -26.37
C THR A 250 -7.59 -51.16 -27.78
N GLY A 251 -6.32 -51.04 -28.16
CA GLY A 251 -5.87 -50.47 -29.45
C GLY A 251 -5.57 -48.96 -29.45
N ASN A 252 -5.89 -48.23 -28.37
CA ASN A 252 -5.53 -46.82 -28.16
C ASN A 252 -4.43 -46.61 -27.09
N ALA A 253 -3.80 -47.70 -26.64
CA ALA A 253 -2.55 -47.64 -25.87
C ALA A 253 -1.35 -47.70 -26.83
N ASP A 254 -0.34 -46.86 -26.59
CA ASP A 254 0.97 -47.01 -27.24
C ASP A 254 1.89 -48.00 -26.47
N PRO A 255 3.10 -48.32 -26.97
CA PRO A 255 3.99 -49.29 -26.31
C PRO A 255 4.43 -48.92 -24.88
N ASN A 256 4.32 -47.66 -24.48
CA ASN A 256 4.64 -47.19 -23.13
C ASN A 256 3.40 -47.22 -22.21
N GLY A 257 2.20 -47.42 -22.78
CA GLY A 257 0.91 -47.36 -22.08
C GLY A 257 0.21 -46.01 -22.17
N CYS A 258 0.72 -45.06 -22.96
CA CYS A 258 0.10 -43.74 -23.12
C CYS A 258 -1.14 -43.81 -24.03
N ILE A 259 -2.05 -42.84 -23.89
CA ILE A 259 -3.19 -42.67 -24.80
C ILE A 259 -2.67 -42.18 -26.16
N LYS A 260 -2.67 -43.09 -27.14
CA LYS A 260 -2.08 -42.88 -28.47
C LYS A 260 -2.73 -41.70 -29.20
N SER A 261 -4.06 -41.62 -29.23
CA SER A 261 -4.79 -40.55 -29.92
C SER A 261 -4.54 -39.16 -29.33
N TYR A 262 -4.38 -39.03 -28.00
CA TYR A 262 -4.06 -37.76 -27.36
C TYR A 262 -2.62 -37.32 -27.68
N ASN A 263 -1.70 -38.28 -27.79
CA ASN A 263 -0.35 -38.04 -28.29
C ASN A 263 -0.35 -37.60 -29.78
N GLU A 264 -1.24 -38.14 -30.62
CA GLU A 264 -1.40 -37.69 -32.02
C GLU A 264 -1.90 -36.23 -32.12
N VAL A 265 -2.78 -35.79 -31.21
CA VAL A 265 -3.22 -34.38 -31.12
C VAL A 265 -2.05 -33.45 -30.78
N ALA A 266 -1.23 -33.82 -29.79
CA ALA A 266 -0.02 -33.07 -29.44
C ALA A 266 1.00 -33.04 -30.60
N GLN A 267 1.18 -34.15 -31.32
CA GLN A 267 2.07 -34.23 -32.48
C GLN A 267 1.60 -33.32 -33.64
N GLU A 268 0.30 -33.24 -33.92
CA GLU A 268 -0.22 -32.34 -34.96
C GLU A 268 -0.04 -30.86 -34.59
N PHE A 269 -0.23 -30.49 -33.32
CA PHE A 269 0.10 -29.16 -32.82
C PHE A 269 1.59 -28.84 -32.99
N ASN A 270 2.45 -29.77 -32.57
CA ASN A 270 3.90 -29.62 -32.65
C ASN A 270 4.41 -29.49 -34.09
N LYS A 271 3.79 -30.22 -35.04
CA LYS A 271 4.04 -30.12 -36.47
C LYS A 271 3.67 -28.74 -37.02
N GLN A 272 2.43 -28.29 -36.80
CA GLN A 272 1.99 -26.96 -37.29
C GLN A 272 2.79 -25.82 -36.65
N LEU A 273 3.18 -25.94 -35.38
CA LEU A 273 4.10 -25.02 -34.71
C LEU A 273 5.46 -24.96 -35.41
N LYS A 274 6.05 -26.11 -35.77
CA LYS A 274 7.34 -26.16 -36.48
C LYS A 274 7.26 -25.50 -37.86
N ASP A 275 6.22 -25.80 -38.62
CA ASP A 275 5.98 -25.20 -39.93
C ASP A 275 5.82 -23.68 -39.81
N ARG A 276 5.12 -23.19 -38.77
CA ARG A 276 4.92 -21.76 -38.51
C ARG A 276 6.20 -21.05 -38.06
N VAL A 277 6.99 -21.65 -37.18
CA VAL A 277 8.32 -21.10 -36.79
C VAL A 277 9.24 -21.03 -38.01
N THR A 278 9.18 -22.01 -38.92
CA THR A 278 9.94 -21.98 -40.19
C THR A 278 9.50 -20.84 -41.11
N GLN A 279 8.18 -20.56 -41.21
CA GLN A 279 7.67 -19.40 -41.95
C GLN A 279 8.14 -18.07 -41.33
N LEU A 280 8.10 -17.94 -40.00
CA LEU A 280 8.54 -16.74 -39.29
C LEU A 280 10.05 -16.52 -39.43
N ARG A 281 10.86 -17.58 -39.40
CA ARG A 281 12.30 -17.55 -39.67
C ARG A 281 12.62 -17.01 -41.08
N ASN A 282 11.86 -17.44 -42.08
CA ASN A 282 12.01 -16.93 -43.46
C ASN A 282 11.55 -15.46 -43.62
N LYS A 283 10.65 -15.00 -42.75
CA LYS A 283 10.11 -13.62 -42.72
C LYS A 283 11.02 -12.64 -41.96
N PHE A 284 11.69 -13.09 -40.90
CA PHE A 284 12.51 -12.28 -40.00
C PHE A 284 14.00 -12.62 -40.20
N GLN A 285 14.56 -12.18 -41.33
CA GLN A 285 15.91 -12.57 -41.77
C GLN A 285 17.06 -12.00 -40.90
N ASP A 286 16.77 -11.03 -40.05
CA ASP A 286 17.66 -10.49 -39.02
C ASP A 286 17.47 -11.15 -37.64
N ALA A 287 16.60 -12.15 -37.50
CA ALA A 287 16.31 -12.84 -36.25
C ALA A 287 16.54 -14.36 -36.31
N LEU A 288 17.14 -14.91 -35.24
CA LEU A 288 17.33 -16.34 -35.04
C LEU A 288 16.11 -16.95 -34.36
N LEU A 289 15.36 -17.81 -35.05
CA LEU A 289 14.22 -18.54 -34.50
C LEU A 289 14.52 -20.05 -34.45
N VAL A 290 14.75 -20.58 -33.25
CA VAL A 290 14.97 -22.01 -33.00
C VAL A 290 13.72 -22.65 -32.41
N TYR A 291 13.28 -23.76 -33.00
CA TYR A 291 12.23 -24.65 -32.50
C TYR A 291 12.88 -25.83 -31.75
N VAL A 292 12.25 -26.34 -30.70
CA VAL A 292 12.83 -27.36 -29.80
C VAL A 292 11.82 -28.47 -29.48
N ASP A 293 12.24 -29.71 -29.71
CA ASP A 293 11.39 -30.90 -29.62
C ASP A 293 11.33 -31.51 -28.20
N ILE A 294 10.67 -30.79 -27.30
CA ILE A 294 10.39 -31.22 -25.92
C ILE A 294 9.50 -32.46 -25.88
N TYR A 295 8.57 -32.63 -26.83
CA TYR A 295 7.79 -33.85 -27.01
C TYR A 295 8.70 -35.07 -27.06
N LYS A 296 9.68 -35.05 -27.96
CA LYS A 296 10.61 -36.16 -28.16
C LYS A 296 11.52 -36.36 -26.95
N ALA A 297 11.98 -35.29 -26.29
CA ALA A 297 12.74 -35.40 -25.05
C ALA A 297 11.93 -36.08 -23.93
N LYS A 298 10.71 -35.58 -23.65
CA LYS A 298 9.79 -36.14 -22.63
C LYS A 298 9.39 -37.58 -22.97
N TYR A 299 9.07 -37.88 -24.23
CA TYR A 299 8.65 -39.22 -24.68
C TYR A 299 9.79 -40.25 -24.63
N SER A 300 11.02 -39.88 -25.01
CA SER A 300 12.20 -40.74 -24.83
C SER A 300 12.39 -41.10 -23.36
N LEU A 301 12.33 -40.12 -22.45
CA LEU A 301 12.46 -40.36 -21.02
C LEU A 301 11.39 -41.33 -20.47
N ILE A 302 10.13 -41.19 -20.91
CA ILE A 302 9.05 -42.13 -20.57
C ILE A 302 9.36 -43.55 -21.06
N SER A 303 9.80 -43.70 -22.31
CA SER A 303 10.10 -45.02 -22.90
C SER A 303 11.34 -45.70 -22.32
N GLU A 304 12.32 -44.91 -21.88
CA GLU A 304 13.59 -45.38 -21.32
C GLU A 304 13.62 -45.34 -19.79
N ALA A 305 12.52 -44.96 -19.12
CA ALA A 305 12.44 -44.61 -17.70
C ALA A 305 13.26 -45.51 -16.75
N LYS A 306 13.07 -46.84 -16.87
CA LYS A 306 13.76 -47.84 -16.04
C LYS A 306 15.27 -47.89 -16.23
N GLN A 307 15.79 -47.45 -17.38
CA GLN A 307 17.23 -47.36 -17.68
C GLN A 307 17.85 -46.15 -16.97
N HIS A 308 17.08 -45.05 -16.84
CA HIS A 308 17.49 -43.81 -16.18
C HIS A 308 17.12 -43.77 -14.67
N GLY A 309 16.72 -44.90 -14.10
CA GLY A 309 16.41 -45.05 -12.67
C GLY A 309 14.96 -44.76 -12.26
N PHE A 310 14.09 -44.36 -13.18
CA PHE A 310 12.71 -44.01 -12.86
C PHE A 310 11.79 -45.23 -12.74
N VAL A 311 11.01 -45.26 -11.66
CA VAL A 311 9.95 -46.25 -11.40
C VAL A 311 8.61 -45.74 -11.93
N ASN A 312 7.77 -46.67 -12.40
CA ASN A 312 6.40 -46.42 -12.86
C ASN A 312 6.22 -45.15 -13.74
N PRO A 313 6.61 -45.18 -15.04
CA PRO A 313 6.67 -43.98 -15.89
C PRO A 313 5.35 -43.23 -16.11
N LEU A 314 4.20 -43.87 -15.87
CA LEU A 314 2.86 -43.24 -15.95
C LEU A 314 2.24 -43.02 -14.55
N GLY A 315 3.04 -43.18 -13.49
CA GLY A 315 2.71 -42.78 -12.13
C GLY A 315 3.18 -41.36 -11.83
N PHE A 316 2.87 -40.92 -10.61
CA PHE A 316 3.25 -39.63 -10.06
C PHE A 316 3.63 -39.77 -8.58
N CYS A 317 4.42 -38.82 -8.07
CA CYS A 317 4.92 -38.86 -6.69
C CYS A 317 3.94 -38.28 -5.66
N CYS A 318 3.19 -37.22 -5.98
CA CYS A 318 2.44 -36.45 -5.00
C CYS A 318 0.91 -36.45 -5.21
N GLY A 319 0.17 -36.81 -4.16
CA GLY A 319 -1.26 -37.11 -4.19
C GLY A 319 -1.52 -38.60 -3.98
N HIS A 320 -2.78 -39.01 -4.08
CA HIS A 320 -3.22 -40.38 -3.81
C HIS A 320 -4.47 -40.74 -4.62
N HIS A 321 -4.51 -41.94 -5.21
CA HIS A 321 -5.58 -42.32 -6.15
C HIS A 321 -6.19 -43.71 -5.88
N LYS A 322 -6.03 -44.30 -4.69
CA LYS A 322 -6.56 -45.66 -4.39
C LYS A 322 -8.05 -45.68 -4.02
N ASP A 323 -8.46 -44.81 -3.09
CA ASP A 323 -9.82 -44.81 -2.52
C ASP A 323 -10.61 -43.53 -2.86
N SER A 324 -9.92 -42.47 -3.27
CA SER A 324 -10.44 -41.24 -3.86
C SER A 324 -9.31 -40.60 -4.69
N SER A 325 -9.65 -39.74 -5.66
CA SER A 325 -8.69 -38.98 -6.47
C SER A 325 -8.24 -37.71 -5.73
N LEU A 326 -7.38 -37.91 -4.72
CA LEU A 326 -6.82 -36.84 -3.92
C LEU A 326 -5.59 -36.26 -4.61
N LYS A 327 -5.71 -35.04 -5.13
CA LYS A 327 -4.61 -34.29 -5.73
C LYS A 327 -3.47 -34.11 -4.72
N CYS A 328 -2.26 -33.86 -5.23
CA CYS A 328 -1.17 -33.32 -4.41
C CYS A 328 -1.68 -32.14 -3.56
N TRP A 329 -1.16 -31.97 -2.35
CA TRP A 329 -1.42 -30.89 -1.38
C TRP A 329 -2.86 -30.61 -0.89
N ASP A 330 -3.91 -31.20 -1.47
CA ASP A 330 -5.27 -31.06 -0.95
C ASP A 330 -5.54 -32.10 0.17
N ASP A 331 -6.56 -31.87 1.02
CA ASP A 331 -7.03 -32.82 2.03
C ASP A 331 -8.46 -33.32 1.75
N ALA A 332 -8.71 -34.61 2.01
CA ALA A 332 -10.01 -35.24 1.83
C ALA A 332 -10.37 -36.13 3.02
N GLU A 333 -11.66 -36.21 3.34
CA GLU A 333 -12.18 -37.10 4.38
C GLU A 333 -12.63 -38.42 3.76
N VAL A 334 -11.81 -39.47 3.92
CA VAL A 334 -12.07 -40.81 3.40
C VAL A 334 -12.49 -41.69 4.57
N ASN A 335 -13.71 -42.22 4.53
CA ASN A 335 -14.28 -43.08 5.58
C ASN A 335 -14.17 -42.47 7.01
N GLY A 336 -14.40 -41.16 7.15
CA GLY A 336 -14.30 -40.43 8.43
C GLY A 336 -12.87 -40.16 8.91
N THR A 337 -11.85 -40.43 8.07
CA THR A 337 -10.44 -40.14 8.36
C THR A 337 -9.93 -39.09 7.39
N LYS A 338 -9.29 -38.02 7.90
CA LYS A 338 -8.60 -37.05 7.04
C LYS A 338 -7.34 -37.67 6.43
N VAL A 339 -7.31 -37.73 5.11
CA VAL A 339 -6.16 -38.11 4.28
C VAL A 339 -5.64 -36.86 3.58
N TYR A 340 -4.32 -36.74 3.45
CA TYR A 340 -3.64 -35.61 2.83
C TYR A 340 -2.87 -36.06 1.58
N GLY A 341 -2.89 -35.25 0.52
CA GLY A 341 -2.16 -35.47 -0.72
C GLY A 341 -0.65 -35.29 -0.58
N ALA A 342 -0.01 -36.13 0.23
CA ALA A 342 1.42 -36.10 0.50
C ALA A 342 2.25 -36.54 -0.73
N SER A 343 3.56 -36.23 -0.70
CA SER A 343 4.52 -36.77 -1.65
C SER A 343 5.02 -38.16 -1.26
N CYS A 344 5.43 -38.92 -2.28
CA CYS A 344 6.26 -40.11 -2.13
C CYS A 344 7.58 -39.79 -1.38
N SER A 345 8.21 -40.81 -0.81
CA SER A 345 9.42 -40.67 0.00
C SER A 345 10.71 -40.40 -0.80
N ASN A 346 10.70 -40.64 -2.11
CA ASN A 346 11.81 -40.32 -3.00
C ASN A 346 11.31 -39.77 -4.35
N PRO A 347 11.12 -38.45 -4.50
CA PRO A 347 10.69 -37.83 -5.76
C PRO A 347 11.61 -38.14 -6.95
N SER A 348 12.91 -38.37 -6.72
CA SER A 348 13.87 -38.63 -7.80
C SER A 348 13.65 -39.94 -8.55
N GLU A 349 12.84 -40.86 -8.01
CA GLU A 349 12.43 -42.09 -8.68
C GLU A 349 11.26 -41.89 -9.66
N TYR A 350 10.58 -40.73 -9.68
CA TYR A 350 9.36 -40.51 -10.46
C TYR A 350 9.56 -39.50 -11.60
N ILE A 351 8.97 -39.75 -12.77
CA ILE A 351 8.96 -38.77 -13.88
C ILE A 351 7.98 -37.63 -13.57
N SER A 352 6.75 -37.97 -13.22
CA SER A 352 5.71 -37.01 -12.89
C SER A 352 5.73 -36.68 -11.40
N TRP A 353 5.74 -35.39 -11.08
CA TRP A 353 5.64 -34.89 -9.72
C TRP A 353 4.21 -35.02 -9.20
N ASP A 354 3.27 -34.39 -9.89
CA ASP A 354 1.83 -34.57 -9.73
C ASP A 354 1.25 -35.24 -10.99
N GLU A 355 -0.06 -35.18 -11.19
CA GLU A 355 -0.75 -35.83 -12.31
C GLU A 355 -0.45 -35.18 -13.69
N ILE A 356 0.22 -34.02 -13.73
CA ILE A 356 0.46 -33.21 -14.94
C ILE A 356 1.93 -32.79 -15.09
N HIS A 357 2.59 -32.37 -14.01
CA HIS A 357 3.90 -31.72 -14.05
C HIS A 357 5.05 -32.68 -13.71
N TYR A 358 6.26 -32.35 -14.14
CA TYR A 358 7.44 -33.23 -14.03
C TYR A 358 8.30 -32.92 -12.81
N THR A 359 8.98 -33.95 -12.28
CA THR A 359 9.94 -33.80 -11.18
C THR A 359 11.19 -33.05 -11.63
N GLU A 360 11.95 -32.50 -10.67
CA GLU A 360 13.26 -31.91 -10.94
C GLU A 360 14.20 -32.92 -11.61
N ALA A 361 14.18 -34.18 -11.18
CA ALA A 361 15.02 -35.23 -11.75
C ALA A 361 14.72 -35.43 -13.26
N ALA A 362 13.43 -35.44 -13.63
CA ALA A 362 13.02 -35.52 -15.03
C ALA A 362 13.33 -34.22 -15.80
N ASN A 363 13.07 -33.05 -15.21
CA ASN A 363 13.39 -31.74 -15.80
C ASN A 363 14.89 -31.59 -16.08
N TYR A 364 15.76 -32.03 -15.17
CA TYR A 364 17.21 -32.04 -15.33
C TYR A 364 17.64 -32.94 -16.49
N TRP A 365 17.09 -34.17 -16.58
CA TRP A 365 17.38 -35.09 -17.69
C TRP A 365 16.99 -34.48 -19.04
N ILE A 366 15.77 -33.91 -19.14
CA ILE A 366 15.26 -33.26 -20.35
C ILE A 366 16.13 -32.07 -20.75
N SER A 367 16.53 -31.24 -19.78
CA SER A 367 17.36 -30.06 -20.02
C SER A 367 18.70 -30.44 -20.62
N ASN A 368 19.39 -31.42 -20.04
CA ASN A 368 20.64 -31.94 -20.61
C ASN A 368 20.45 -32.50 -22.03
N ARG A 369 19.30 -33.15 -22.30
CA ARG A 369 18.98 -33.73 -23.62
C ARG A 369 18.62 -32.71 -24.69
N ILE A 370 18.25 -31.47 -24.34
CA ILE A 370 18.07 -30.37 -25.30
C ILE A 370 19.31 -29.49 -25.46
N PHE A 371 20.23 -29.48 -24.48
CA PHE A 371 21.47 -28.70 -24.56
C PHE A 371 22.50 -29.25 -25.57
N ASP A 372 22.33 -30.47 -26.05
CA ASP A 372 23.13 -31.02 -27.16
C ASP A 372 22.69 -30.52 -28.55
N GLY A 373 21.59 -29.76 -28.64
CA GLY A 373 21.10 -29.18 -29.90
C GLY A 373 20.50 -30.18 -30.90
N SER A 374 20.65 -31.49 -30.71
CA SER A 374 20.12 -32.53 -31.63
C SER A 374 18.59 -32.64 -31.66
N LEU A 375 17.91 -31.96 -30.74
CA LEU A 375 16.46 -31.78 -30.68
C LEU A 375 15.99 -30.37 -31.11
N SER A 376 16.89 -29.57 -31.70
CA SER A 376 16.59 -28.22 -32.20
C SER A 376 16.43 -28.16 -33.73
N ASP A 377 15.70 -27.15 -34.21
CA ASP A 377 15.56 -26.79 -35.62
C ASP A 377 15.74 -25.27 -35.79
N PRO A 378 16.72 -24.77 -36.57
CA PRO A 378 17.81 -25.54 -37.18
C PRO A 378 18.62 -26.30 -36.13
N GLN A 379 19.18 -27.45 -36.50
CA GLN A 379 19.99 -28.25 -35.58
C GLN A 379 21.29 -27.52 -35.24
N LEU A 380 21.46 -27.21 -33.97
CA LEU A 380 22.74 -26.80 -33.38
C LEU A 380 23.54 -28.05 -32.97
N PHE A 381 24.87 -27.98 -32.97
CA PHE A 381 25.75 -29.03 -32.45
C PHE A 381 25.96 -28.93 -30.93
N GLN A 382 25.79 -27.73 -30.37
CA GLN A 382 25.69 -27.47 -28.92
C GLN A 382 24.82 -26.24 -28.64
N PHE A 383 24.15 -26.18 -27.49
CA PHE A 383 23.52 -24.95 -26.98
C PHE A 383 24.52 -23.78 -26.80
N GLU A 384 25.81 -24.09 -26.73
CA GLU A 384 26.89 -23.10 -26.70
C GLU A 384 27.12 -22.42 -28.07
N GLU A 385 26.70 -23.01 -29.20
CA GLU A 385 26.70 -22.33 -30.51
C GLU A 385 25.59 -21.26 -30.62
N PHE A 386 24.53 -21.37 -29.80
CA PHE A 386 23.52 -20.32 -29.70
C PHE A 386 24.15 -19.00 -29.24
N LYS A 387 25.34 -19.03 -28.61
CA LYS A 387 26.15 -17.87 -28.24
C LYS A 387 26.98 -17.27 -29.40
N GLU A 388 26.92 -17.72 -30.66
CA GLU A 388 27.84 -17.18 -31.71
C GLU A 388 27.17 -16.35 -32.83
N CYS A 389 25.98 -15.78 -32.60
CA CYS A 389 25.34 -14.84 -33.52
C CYS A 389 24.51 -13.77 -32.77
N THR A 390 24.46 -12.49 -33.17
CA THR A 390 24.87 -11.84 -34.45
C THR A 390 25.49 -10.44 -34.22
N ILE A 391 26.39 -10.04 -35.13
CA ILE A 391 26.81 -8.63 -35.45
C ILE A 391 27.48 -7.86 -34.27
N GLU A 392 28.74 -7.39 -34.35
CA GLU A 392 29.61 -7.12 -35.50
C GLU A 392 31.11 -7.26 -35.16
N LEU A 393 31.94 -7.54 -36.17
CA LEU A 393 33.40 -7.52 -36.07
C LEU A 393 33.95 -6.12 -36.35
N TYR A 394 34.26 -5.29 -35.34
CA TYR A 394 35.29 -4.24 -35.46
C TYR A 394 35.85 -3.69 -34.13
N ASN A 395 37.18 -3.55 -34.07
CA ASN A 395 38.00 -2.66 -33.22
C ASN A 395 37.94 -2.74 -31.66
N GLN A 396 38.70 -3.70 -31.14
CA GLN A 396 39.85 -3.52 -30.23
C GLN A 396 39.74 -2.74 -28.90
N ALA A 397 40.07 -3.47 -27.83
CA ALA A 397 40.29 -3.07 -26.43
C ALA A 397 41.46 -2.09 -26.15
N ILE A 398 41.55 -1.59 -24.90
CA ILE A 398 42.76 -1.69 -24.03
C ILE A 398 42.44 -1.44 -22.51
N SER A 399 42.23 -2.56 -21.82
CA SER A 399 42.61 -3.00 -20.45
C SER A 399 43.17 -2.08 -19.32
N VAL A 400 42.73 -2.40 -18.07
CA VAL A 400 43.34 -2.24 -16.69
C VAL A 400 43.63 -0.82 -16.11
N PRO A 401 43.70 -0.62 -14.76
CA PRO A 401 43.79 -1.62 -13.66
C PRO A 401 42.76 -1.52 -12.49
N ASN A 402 42.80 -2.54 -11.60
CA ASN A 402 42.02 -2.67 -10.36
C ASN A 402 42.35 -1.59 -9.31
N PRO A 403 41.40 -1.35 -8.37
CA PRO A 403 41.78 -1.42 -6.96
C PRO A 403 40.77 -2.12 -6.03
N VAL A 404 41.31 -2.86 -5.06
CA VAL A 404 40.92 -2.98 -3.63
C VAL A 404 39.44 -3.17 -3.25
N PHE A 405 39.17 -4.25 -2.50
CA PHE A 405 37.94 -4.41 -1.72
C PHE A 405 37.86 -3.34 -0.60
N GLY A 406 36.86 -2.45 -0.70
CA GLY A 406 36.47 -1.54 0.38
C GLY A 406 35.13 -1.99 1.00
N THR A 407 35.07 -2.03 2.34
CA THR A 407 33.84 -2.33 3.08
C THR A 407 32.90 -1.13 3.05
N ALA A 408 31.84 -1.19 2.23
CA ALA A 408 30.82 -0.15 2.16
C ALA A 408 29.86 -0.24 3.36
N THR A 409 29.59 0.89 4.00
CA THR A 409 28.65 1.04 5.12
C THR A 409 27.22 1.22 4.62
N CYS A 410 26.23 0.69 5.37
CA CYS A 410 24.82 0.97 5.10
C CYS A 410 24.46 2.41 5.53
N ASP A 411 23.89 3.18 4.61
CA ASP A 411 23.50 4.58 4.79
C ASP A 411 22.02 4.78 4.40
N PHE A 412 21.16 4.91 5.42
CA PHE A 412 19.71 5.05 5.32
C PHE A 412 19.32 6.53 5.36
N PRO A 413 18.91 7.18 4.25
CA PRO A 413 18.55 8.59 4.24
C PRO A 413 17.17 8.86 4.88
N ALA A 414 16.32 7.84 5.02
CA ALA A 414 14.96 7.96 5.51
C ALA A 414 14.48 6.70 6.24
N ILE A 415 13.49 6.86 7.13
CA ILE A 415 12.75 5.75 7.76
C ILE A 415 11.25 5.88 7.46
N PHE A 416 10.62 4.79 7.04
CA PHE A 416 9.16 4.69 6.90
C PHE A 416 8.61 3.68 7.91
N ASN A 417 7.98 4.18 8.97
CA ASN A 417 7.53 3.35 10.09
C ASN A 417 6.04 2.99 9.99
N PHE A 418 5.72 1.74 10.28
CA PHE A 418 4.36 1.18 10.34
C PHE A 418 4.19 0.50 11.70
N GLY A 419 3.02 0.60 12.32
CA GLY A 419 2.92 0.11 13.69
C GLY A 419 1.68 0.46 14.49
N ASP A 420 1.72 0.02 15.75
CA ASP A 420 0.87 0.50 16.81
C ASP A 420 1.57 1.53 17.71
N SER A 421 1.00 1.80 18.89
CA SER A 421 1.48 2.80 19.87
C SER A 421 2.88 2.55 20.41
N ASN A 422 3.46 1.35 20.25
CA ASN A 422 4.89 1.12 20.49
C ASN A 422 5.80 2.00 19.60
N SER A 423 5.28 2.48 18.46
CA SER A 423 6.00 3.29 17.49
C SER A 423 5.24 4.53 16.97
N ASP A 424 4.04 4.82 17.47
CA ASP A 424 3.25 6.01 17.08
C ASP A 424 3.91 7.33 17.56
N THR A 425 4.41 8.15 16.62
CA THR A 425 5.00 9.47 16.90
C THR A 425 3.99 10.63 16.86
N GLY A 426 2.69 10.34 16.69
CA GLY A 426 1.59 11.31 16.76
C GLY A 426 0.44 11.10 15.79
N GLY A 427 0.37 9.99 15.05
CA GLY A 427 -0.63 9.69 14.03
C GLY A 427 -2.06 9.60 14.57
N LEU A 428 -2.31 8.85 15.66
CA LEU A 428 -3.65 8.86 16.27
C LEU A 428 -3.99 10.22 16.88
N SER A 429 -2.99 10.87 17.49
CA SER A 429 -3.12 12.20 18.11
C SER A 429 -3.45 13.30 17.09
N ALA A 430 -2.91 13.26 15.87
CA ALA A 430 -3.24 14.19 14.80
C ALA A 430 -4.67 13.96 14.27
N ALA A 431 -5.11 12.70 14.23
CA ALA A 431 -6.41 12.30 13.68
C ALA A 431 -7.59 12.53 14.63
N PHE A 432 -7.44 12.30 15.94
CA PHE A 432 -8.55 12.30 16.91
C PHE A 432 -8.41 13.34 18.04
N GLY A 433 -7.25 13.96 18.18
CA GLY A 433 -6.92 14.90 19.26
C GLY A 433 -5.71 14.42 20.07
N GLN A 434 -4.84 15.34 20.46
CA GLN A 434 -3.58 15.04 21.13
C GLN A 434 -3.75 14.32 22.46
N VAL A 435 -2.92 13.28 22.67
CA VAL A 435 -2.73 12.68 23.99
C VAL A 435 -2.31 13.74 25.01
N GLY A 436 -2.92 13.73 26.20
CA GLY A 436 -2.71 14.77 27.22
C GLY A 436 -1.47 14.57 28.09
N PRO A 437 -1.02 15.59 28.85
CA PRO A 437 -0.01 15.43 29.89
C PRO A 437 -0.41 14.35 30.90
N PRO A 438 0.52 13.59 31.49
CA PRO A 438 1.98 13.79 31.52
C PRO A 438 2.79 13.17 30.35
N HIS A 439 2.16 12.71 29.27
CA HIS A 439 2.89 12.15 28.13
C HIS A 439 3.94 13.14 27.58
N GLY A 440 5.14 12.63 27.27
CA GLY A 440 6.30 13.41 26.82
C GLY A 440 7.11 14.15 27.90
N GLU A 441 6.74 14.09 29.19
CA GLU A 441 7.37 14.91 30.25
C GLU A 441 8.89 14.73 30.43
N SER A 442 9.42 13.54 30.19
CA SER A 442 10.83 13.16 30.43
C SER A 442 11.79 13.50 29.28
N TYR A 443 11.32 14.11 28.18
CA TYR A 443 12.19 14.51 27.07
C TYR A 443 11.67 15.67 26.23
N PHE A 444 10.40 15.62 25.82
CA PHE A 444 9.78 16.69 25.04
C PHE A 444 9.30 17.83 25.96
N HIS A 445 9.05 17.53 27.23
CA HIS A 445 8.50 18.43 28.25
C HIS A 445 7.13 19.03 27.90
N HIS A 446 6.49 18.48 26.86
CA HIS A 446 5.11 18.69 26.43
C HIS A 446 4.61 17.40 25.76
N PRO A 447 3.29 17.20 25.61
CA PRO A 447 2.77 16.09 24.83
C PRO A 447 3.18 16.21 23.37
N ALA A 448 3.82 15.16 22.86
CA ALA A 448 4.41 15.08 21.52
C ALA A 448 3.85 13.87 20.75
N GLY A 449 2.54 13.63 20.86
CA GLY A 449 1.79 12.56 20.20
C GLY A 449 2.07 11.12 20.66
N ARG A 450 3.21 10.88 21.32
CA ARG A 450 3.72 9.56 21.75
C ARG A 450 3.05 9.07 23.03
N TYR A 451 2.78 7.77 23.10
CA TYR A 451 2.13 7.10 24.24
C TYR A 451 3.15 6.64 25.31
N CYS A 452 4.10 7.50 25.66
CA CYS A 452 5.03 7.30 26.78
C CYS A 452 5.42 8.65 27.42
N ASP A 453 6.30 8.62 28.41
CA ASP A 453 6.89 9.79 29.05
C ASP A 453 7.94 10.51 28.17
N GLY A 454 8.35 9.97 27.02
CA GLY A 454 9.41 10.56 26.22
C GLY A 454 9.56 9.94 24.83
N ARG A 455 10.75 9.41 24.52
CA ARG A 455 11.07 8.76 23.24
C ARG A 455 10.63 7.29 23.18
N LEU A 456 10.22 6.87 21.99
CA LEU A 456 9.92 5.49 21.61
C LEU A 456 11.15 4.80 21.01
N VAL A 457 11.10 3.48 20.80
CA VAL A 457 12.21 2.73 20.18
C VAL A 457 12.53 3.27 18.77
N VAL A 458 11.52 3.69 18.00
CA VAL A 458 11.71 4.30 16.66
C VAL A 458 12.45 5.65 16.71
N ASP A 459 12.30 6.43 17.78
CA ASP A 459 13.06 7.67 17.96
C ASP A 459 14.54 7.38 18.19
N PHE A 460 14.87 6.35 18.99
CA PHE A 460 16.25 5.91 19.19
C PHE A 460 16.87 5.30 17.93
N ILE A 461 16.10 4.60 17.10
CA ILE A 461 16.55 4.14 15.77
C ILE A 461 16.93 5.35 14.91
N ALA A 462 16.07 6.37 14.80
CA ALA A 462 16.38 7.60 14.07
C ALA A 462 17.64 8.31 14.60
N GLU A 463 17.75 8.48 15.92
CA GLU A 463 18.91 9.08 16.60
C GLU A 463 20.21 8.32 16.32
N SER A 464 20.15 6.99 16.23
CA SER A 464 21.31 6.13 15.93
C SER A 464 21.77 6.20 14.47
N LEU A 465 20.86 6.55 13.56
CA LEU A 465 21.13 6.78 12.14
C LEU A 465 21.47 8.25 11.83
N GLY A 466 21.48 9.12 12.84
CA GLY A 466 21.71 10.57 12.68
C GLY A 466 20.53 11.33 12.05
N LEU A 467 19.35 10.71 11.97
CA LEU A 467 18.14 11.27 11.38
C LEU A 467 17.29 12.00 12.43
N PRO A 468 16.48 13.02 12.04
CA PRO A 468 15.50 13.62 12.94
C PRO A 468 14.37 12.64 13.27
N TYR A 469 13.71 12.84 14.42
CA TYR A 469 12.54 12.05 14.81
C TYR A 469 11.40 12.18 13.79
N LEU A 470 10.72 11.07 13.50
CA LEU A 470 9.77 10.99 12.39
C LEU A 470 8.49 11.78 12.65
N SER A 471 8.12 12.62 11.68
CA SER A 471 6.81 13.25 11.60
C SER A 471 5.75 12.19 11.29
N ALA A 472 4.58 12.26 11.95
CA ALA A 472 3.46 11.37 11.64
C ALA A 472 2.77 11.80 10.33
N TYR A 473 2.34 10.85 9.50
CA TYR A 473 1.79 11.13 8.17
C TYR A 473 0.49 11.95 8.21
N LEU A 474 -0.40 11.67 9.16
CA LEU A 474 -1.65 12.44 9.35
C LEU A 474 -1.42 13.80 10.05
N ASP A 475 -0.18 14.10 10.44
CA ASP A 475 0.16 15.39 11.04
C ASP A 475 0.58 16.38 9.96
N SER A 476 -0.30 17.34 9.68
CA SER A 476 -0.08 18.39 8.68
C SER A 476 0.57 19.66 9.25
N VAL A 477 0.82 19.73 10.56
CA VAL A 477 1.19 20.98 11.26
C VAL A 477 2.58 20.87 11.85
N GLY A 478 3.58 21.39 11.12
CA GLY A 478 5.00 21.40 11.53
C GLY A 478 5.82 20.19 11.06
N SER A 479 5.21 19.28 10.30
CA SER A 479 5.85 18.06 9.81
C SER A 479 6.89 18.32 8.72
N ASN A 480 8.00 17.59 8.81
CA ASN A 480 9.04 17.51 7.79
C ASN A 480 9.33 16.04 7.49
N PHE A 481 9.08 15.62 6.26
CA PHE A 481 9.19 14.24 5.81
C PHE A 481 10.46 13.97 4.97
N THR A 482 11.41 14.91 4.92
CA THR A 482 12.65 14.78 4.14
C THR A 482 13.43 13.50 4.48
N HIS A 483 13.37 13.06 5.73
CA HIS A 483 14.03 11.84 6.22
C HIS A 483 12.99 10.72 6.53
N GLY A 484 11.88 10.73 5.80
CA GLY A 484 10.81 9.73 5.92
C GLY A 484 9.64 10.14 6.80
N ALA A 485 8.73 9.20 7.05
CA ALA A 485 7.41 9.46 7.64
C ALA A 485 6.92 8.27 8.48
N ASN A 486 6.06 8.55 9.47
CA ASN A 486 5.47 7.53 10.33
C ASN A 486 3.97 7.34 10.09
N PHE A 487 3.56 6.12 9.75
CA PHE A 487 2.18 5.71 9.50
C PHE A 487 1.58 4.92 10.67
N ALA A 488 2.37 4.60 11.71
CA ALA A 488 1.88 3.95 12.93
C ALA A 488 0.84 4.82 13.64
N THR A 489 -0.19 4.18 14.19
CA THR A 489 -1.17 4.88 15.04
C THR A 489 -1.54 4.03 16.26
N ALA A 490 -1.70 4.65 17.43
CA ALA A 490 -2.00 3.96 18.68
C ALA A 490 -3.24 3.07 18.61
N GLY A 491 -3.16 1.87 19.18
CA GLY A 491 -4.23 0.88 19.08
C GLY A 491 -4.44 0.28 17.67
N SER A 492 -3.52 0.48 16.71
CA SER A 492 -3.60 -0.20 15.41
C SER A 492 -3.45 -1.70 15.52
N THR A 493 -4.22 -2.41 14.70
CA THR A 493 -4.15 -3.84 14.46
C THR A 493 -3.72 -4.10 13.02
N VAL A 494 -3.18 -5.29 12.72
CA VAL A 494 -2.94 -5.67 11.31
C VAL A 494 -4.27 -5.81 10.59
N ARG A 495 -5.23 -6.50 11.21
CA ARG A 495 -6.59 -6.67 10.68
C ARG A 495 -7.50 -5.47 11.01
N PRO A 496 -8.35 -5.00 10.08
CA PRO A 496 -9.44 -4.08 10.41
C PRO A 496 -10.35 -4.63 11.51
N GLN A 497 -10.75 -3.80 12.47
CA GLN A 497 -11.67 -4.17 13.55
C GLN A 497 -13.13 -3.80 13.22
N ASN A 498 -14.07 -4.61 13.71
CA ASN A 498 -15.52 -4.38 13.57
C ASN A 498 -16.10 -3.54 14.72
N THR A 499 -15.28 -2.69 15.35
CA THR A 499 -15.66 -1.78 16.44
C THR A 499 -14.99 -0.42 16.24
N THR A 500 -15.61 0.65 16.70
CA THR A 500 -15.04 2.01 16.64
C THR A 500 -14.03 2.26 17.77
N LEU A 501 -13.18 3.27 17.59
CA LEU A 501 -12.21 3.72 18.59
C LEU A 501 -12.85 3.97 19.97
N GLN A 502 -14.08 4.50 19.99
CA GLN A 502 -14.85 4.76 21.21
C GLN A 502 -15.42 3.49 21.87
N GLN A 503 -15.57 2.39 21.12
CA GLN A 503 -16.12 1.13 21.61
C GLN A 503 -15.05 0.19 22.18
N SER A 504 -13.84 0.18 21.61
CA SER A 504 -12.80 -0.81 21.93
C SER A 504 -11.42 -0.22 22.23
N GLY A 505 -11.15 1.03 21.83
CA GLY A 505 -9.82 1.62 21.86
C GLY A 505 -8.93 1.25 20.66
N TYR A 506 -9.41 0.46 19.70
CA TYR A 506 -8.65 0.12 18.50
C TYR A 506 -8.80 1.18 17.40
N SER A 507 -7.69 1.44 16.70
CA SER A 507 -7.62 2.46 15.64
C SER A 507 -8.31 1.98 14.35
N PRO A 508 -9.01 2.87 13.62
CA PRO A 508 -9.50 2.56 12.28
C PRO A 508 -8.38 2.45 11.23
N PHE A 509 -7.15 2.86 11.57
CA PHE A 509 -5.97 2.81 10.69
C PHE A 509 -5.20 1.49 10.87
N SER A 510 -5.85 0.37 10.56
CA SER A 510 -5.18 -0.94 10.51
C SER A 510 -4.06 -0.97 9.46
N LEU A 511 -3.16 -1.95 9.52
CA LEU A 511 -1.92 -1.95 8.71
C LEU A 511 -2.15 -1.78 7.20
N ASN A 512 -3.24 -2.32 6.66
CA ASN A 512 -3.62 -2.12 5.25
C ASN A 512 -4.00 -0.65 4.93
N VAL A 513 -4.53 0.10 5.90
CA VAL A 513 -4.81 1.53 5.78
C VAL A 513 -3.52 2.34 5.89
N GLN A 514 -2.62 1.98 6.83
CA GLN A 514 -1.28 2.57 6.91
C GLN A 514 -0.50 2.39 5.60
N PHE A 515 -0.66 1.24 4.94
CA PHE A 515 -0.13 1.02 3.59
C PHE A 515 -0.78 1.94 2.54
N TYR A 516 -2.11 2.12 2.53
CA TYR A 516 -2.76 3.06 1.60
C TYR A 516 -2.30 4.51 1.82
N GLN A 517 -2.07 4.90 3.08
CA GLN A 517 -1.49 6.18 3.45
C GLN A 517 -0.05 6.33 2.92
N PHE A 518 0.81 5.32 3.09
CA PHE A 518 2.15 5.30 2.48
C PHE A 518 2.10 5.36 0.95
N SER A 519 1.17 4.64 0.32
CA SER A 519 0.99 4.60 -1.13
C SER A 519 0.62 5.97 -1.70
N ASP A 520 -0.29 6.71 -1.04
CA ASP A 520 -0.62 8.07 -1.44
C ASP A 520 0.51 9.06 -1.12
N PHE A 521 1.12 8.95 0.06
CA PHE A 521 2.29 9.74 0.47
C PHE A 521 3.43 9.63 -0.53
N HIS A 522 3.80 8.42 -0.95
CA HIS A 522 4.90 8.16 -1.88
C HIS A 522 4.65 8.85 -3.23
N ARG A 523 3.48 8.59 -3.84
CA ARG A 523 3.05 9.21 -5.10
C ARG A 523 3.02 10.73 -5.01
N ARG A 524 2.40 11.28 -3.96
CA ARG A 524 2.18 12.72 -3.80
C ARG A 524 3.45 13.48 -3.42
N SER A 525 4.35 12.84 -2.66
CA SER A 525 5.67 13.41 -2.35
C SER A 525 6.43 13.72 -3.63
N GLN A 526 6.45 12.81 -4.60
CA GLN A 526 7.09 13.05 -5.90
C GLN A 526 6.38 14.14 -6.71
N PHE A 527 5.04 14.17 -6.70
CA PHE A 527 4.26 15.21 -7.38
C PHE A 527 4.59 16.62 -6.86
N PHE A 528 4.48 16.86 -5.55
CA PHE A 528 4.74 18.18 -4.97
C PHE A 528 6.24 18.53 -4.96
N ARG A 529 7.15 17.55 -4.84
CA ARG A 529 8.59 17.77 -5.03
C ARG A 529 8.91 18.29 -6.43
N ASN A 530 8.28 17.72 -7.45
CA ASN A 530 8.50 18.09 -8.86
C ASN A 530 7.87 19.44 -9.22
N GLN A 531 6.83 19.88 -8.50
CA GLN A 531 6.33 21.27 -8.58
C GLN A 531 7.30 22.28 -7.92
N GLY A 532 8.18 21.84 -7.02
CA GLY A 532 9.21 22.66 -6.40
C GLY A 532 8.70 23.44 -5.18
N GLY A 533 9.03 24.73 -5.13
CA GLY A 533 8.66 25.61 -4.02
C GLY A 533 9.13 25.09 -2.65
N VAL A 534 8.35 25.39 -1.61
CA VAL A 534 8.66 25.03 -0.21
C VAL A 534 8.64 23.50 -0.01
N PHE A 535 7.73 22.78 -0.66
CA PHE A 535 7.53 21.35 -0.43
C PHE A 535 8.71 20.48 -0.88
N LYS A 536 9.51 20.92 -1.87
CA LYS A 536 10.78 20.26 -2.22
C LYS A 536 11.76 20.16 -1.03
N GLY A 537 11.68 21.09 -0.06
CA GLY A 537 12.50 21.08 1.16
C GLY A 537 11.83 20.43 2.39
N LEU A 538 10.65 19.82 2.23
CA LEU A 538 9.88 19.17 3.31
C LEU A 538 9.51 17.71 3.01
N LEU A 539 9.91 17.21 1.84
CA LEU A 539 9.58 15.89 1.31
C LEU A 539 10.87 15.13 0.99
N PRO A 540 10.85 13.79 0.91
CA PRO A 540 12.01 12.99 0.52
C PRO A 540 12.29 13.06 -0.99
N GLU A 541 13.51 12.73 -1.42
CA GLU A 541 13.87 12.48 -2.83
C GLU A 541 13.24 11.17 -3.34
N GLY A 542 13.19 10.99 -4.66
CA GLY A 542 12.70 9.75 -5.28
C GLY A 542 13.56 8.52 -4.97
N GLU A 543 14.88 8.70 -4.78
CA GLU A 543 15.76 7.59 -4.43
C GLU A 543 15.66 7.16 -2.96
N ASP A 544 15.25 8.05 -2.06
CA ASP A 544 15.18 7.77 -0.62
C ASP A 544 14.24 6.60 -0.32
N PHE A 545 13.09 6.50 -1.00
CA PHE A 545 12.19 5.34 -0.87
C PHE A 545 12.88 4.01 -1.19
N SER A 546 13.74 3.97 -2.21
CA SER A 546 14.49 2.75 -2.55
C SER A 546 15.63 2.43 -1.57
N ARG A 547 16.08 3.44 -0.82
CA ARG A 547 17.19 3.39 0.14
C ARG A 547 16.74 3.37 1.60
N ALA A 548 15.45 3.54 1.89
CA ALA A 548 14.93 3.77 3.24
C ALA A 548 14.85 2.50 4.08
N LEU A 549 14.84 2.69 5.41
CA LEU A 549 14.53 1.66 6.38
C LEU A 549 13.02 1.62 6.64
N TYR A 550 12.42 0.44 6.50
CA TYR A 550 10.98 0.21 6.68
C TYR A 550 10.75 -0.55 8.00
N THR A 551 10.40 0.16 9.07
CA THR A 551 10.24 -0.42 10.41
C THR A 551 8.79 -0.86 10.68
N PHE A 552 8.62 -1.99 11.37
CA PHE A 552 7.32 -2.54 11.76
C PHE A 552 7.31 -2.93 13.24
N ASP A 553 6.39 -2.37 14.04
CA ASP A 553 6.08 -2.79 15.42
C ASP A 553 4.55 -2.89 15.57
N ILE A 554 3.99 -4.06 15.26
CA ILE A 554 2.54 -4.30 15.20
C ILE A 554 2.17 -5.77 15.46
N GLY A 555 0.89 -6.02 15.76
CA GLY A 555 0.33 -7.35 16.00
C GLY A 555 -0.01 -7.62 17.47
N GLN A 556 0.47 -6.77 18.39
CA GLN A 556 0.15 -6.87 19.82
C GLN A 556 -1.35 -6.71 20.07
N ASN A 557 -1.94 -5.68 19.44
CA ASN A 557 -3.35 -5.36 19.61
C ASN A 557 -4.28 -6.41 19.00
N ASP A 558 -3.88 -7.09 17.92
CA ASP A 558 -4.67 -8.17 17.34
C ASP A 558 -4.89 -9.26 18.41
N LEU A 559 -3.82 -9.65 19.14
CA LEU A 559 -3.89 -10.65 20.20
C LEU A 559 -4.90 -10.25 21.30
N THR A 560 -4.86 -9.01 21.78
CA THR A 560 -5.81 -8.55 22.81
C THR A 560 -7.20 -8.25 22.28
N ALA A 561 -7.37 -7.99 20.98
CA ALA A 561 -8.69 -7.82 20.36
C ALA A 561 -9.51 -9.12 20.46
N GLY A 562 -8.88 -10.27 20.20
CA GLY A 562 -9.52 -11.57 20.41
C GLY A 562 -9.94 -11.80 21.86
N TYR A 563 -9.06 -11.55 22.83
CA TYR A 563 -9.38 -11.75 24.25
C TYR A 563 -10.46 -10.80 24.78
N PHE A 564 -10.50 -9.53 24.36
CA PHE A 564 -11.58 -8.61 24.75
C PHE A 564 -12.91 -8.88 24.03
N LEU A 565 -12.90 -9.70 22.98
CA LEU A 565 -14.10 -10.32 22.39
C LEU A 565 -14.44 -11.69 23.02
N ASN A 566 -13.88 -11.99 24.21
CA ASN A 566 -14.05 -13.23 24.97
C ASN A 566 -13.65 -14.52 24.20
N MET A 567 -12.74 -14.43 23.23
CA MET A 567 -12.19 -15.60 22.55
C MET A 567 -11.29 -16.43 23.48
N SER A 568 -11.33 -17.75 23.35
CA SER A 568 -10.41 -18.65 24.04
C SER A 568 -8.99 -18.54 23.49
N THR A 569 -7.99 -18.94 24.27
CA THR A 569 -6.58 -18.98 23.85
C THR A 569 -6.36 -19.73 22.53
N ASP A 570 -7.12 -20.80 22.26
CA ASP A 570 -7.02 -21.54 21.01
C ASP A 570 -7.75 -20.86 19.83
N GLN A 571 -8.87 -20.17 20.08
CA GLN A 571 -9.47 -19.30 19.07
C GLN A 571 -8.53 -18.14 18.71
N VAL A 572 -7.85 -17.54 19.69
CA VAL A 572 -6.85 -16.49 19.46
C VAL A 572 -5.64 -17.05 18.69
N ARG A 573 -5.16 -18.24 19.05
CA ARG A 573 -4.09 -18.96 18.32
C ARG A 573 -4.49 -19.31 16.88
N ALA A 574 -5.78 -19.57 16.61
CA ALA A 574 -6.26 -20.03 15.31
C ALA A 574 -6.31 -18.93 14.23
N TYR A 575 -6.54 -17.65 14.57
CA TYR A 575 -6.59 -16.57 13.57
C TYR A 575 -5.21 -15.93 13.28
N VAL A 576 -4.20 -16.16 14.12
CA VAL A 576 -2.80 -15.67 13.94
C VAL A 576 -2.22 -15.86 12.53
N PRO A 577 -2.44 -16.98 11.80
CA PRO A 577 -1.95 -17.13 10.43
C PRO A 577 -2.47 -16.05 9.48
N ASP A 578 -3.77 -15.74 9.53
CA ASP A 578 -4.41 -14.73 8.68
C ASP A 578 -3.96 -13.30 9.01
N VAL A 579 -3.65 -13.00 10.28
CA VAL A 579 -2.94 -11.75 10.66
C VAL A 579 -1.62 -11.63 9.90
N LEU A 580 -0.87 -12.72 9.85
CA LEU A 580 0.49 -12.74 9.31
C LEU A 580 0.54 -12.82 7.79
N ASP A 581 -0.49 -13.39 7.17
CA ASP A 581 -0.65 -13.35 5.72
C ASP A 581 -1.11 -11.94 5.28
N GLN A 582 -1.98 -11.24 6.03
CA GLN A 582 -2.30 -9.81 5.79
C GLN A 582 -1.09 -8.88 6.04
N PHE A 583 -0.29 -9.13 7.08
CA PHE A 583 1.00 -8.48 7.29
C PHE A 583 1.93 -8.69 6.09
N SER A 584 2.03 -9.93 5.60
CA SER A 584 2.85 -10.28 4.45
C SER A 584 2.39 -9.57 3.17
N VAL A 585 1.07 -9.42 2.94
CA VAL A 585 0.53 -8.63 1.82
C VAL A 585 0.97 -7.16 1.89
N VAL A 586 1.02 -6.54 3.07
CA VAL A 586 1.49 -5.15 3.21
C VAL A 586 2.99 -5.03 2.97
N VAL A 587 3.81 -5.89 3.57
CA VAL A 587 5.27 -5.91 3.31
C VAL A 587 5.55 -6.14 1.81
N LYS A 588 4.77 -7.02 1.16
CA LYS A 588 4.81 -7.21 -0.29
C LYS A 588 4.47 -5.94 -1.05
N SER A 589 3.35 -5.29 -0.71
CA SER A 589 2.88 -4.08 -1.41
C SER A 589 3.81 -2.87 -1.25
N ILE A 590 4.56 -2.78 -0.15
CA ILE A 590 5.56 -1.72 0.09
C ILE A 590 6.83 -1.96 -0.74
N TYR A 591 7.32 -3.21 -0.81
CA TYR A 591 8.43 -3.55 -1.70
C TYR A 591 8.06 -3.32 -3.17
N ALA A 592 6.82 -3.64 -3.57
CA ALA A 592 6.33 -3.42 -4.92
C ALA A 592 6.40 -1.94 -5.35
N GLN A 593 6.37 -1.01 -4.38
CA GLN A 593 6.57 0.42 -4.59
C GLN A 593 8.02 0.90 -4.47
N GLY A 594 8.97 0.01 -4.15
CA GLY A 594 10.40 0.31 -4.15
C GLY A 594 11.14 0.03 -2.85
N GLY A 595 10.46 -0.25 -1.72
CA GLY A 595 11.13 -0.46 -0.43
C GLY A 595 12.05 -1.68 -0.41
N ARG A 596 13.26 -1.58 0.17
CA ARG A 596 14.28 -2.65 0.13
C ARG A 596 14.84 -3.11 1.48
N SER A 597 14.75 -2.32 2.54
CA SER A 597 15.29 -2.72 3.85
C SER A 597 14.19 -2.69 4.90
N PHE A 598 13.85 -3.85 5.45
CA PHE A 598 12.72 -4.04 6.36
C PHE A 598 13.22 -4.48 7.73
N TRP A 599 12.73 -3.85 8.79
CA TRP A 599 13.12 -4.09 10.17
C TRP A 599 11.86 -4.38 10.98
N ILE A 600 11.62 -5.67 11.21
CA ILE A 600 10.34 -6.20 11.69
C ILE A 600 10.51 -6.67 13.14
N HIS A 601 9.95 -5.91 14.07
CA HIS A 601 9.83 -6.31 15.47
C HIS A 601 8.76 -7.40 15.61
N ASN A 602 8.94 -8.27 16.59
CA ASN A 602 7.91 -9.20 17.04
C ASN A 602 7.09 -8.59 18.21
N THR A 603 6.01 -9.23 18.65
CA THR A 603 5.19 -8.68 19.75
C THR A 603 5.85 -8.90 21.12
N GLY A 604 5.68 -7.96 22.03
CA GLY A 604 6.16 -8.08 23.41
C GLY A 604 5.43 -9.16 24.24
N PRO A 605 5.87 -9.42 25.49
CA PRO A 605 5.21 -10.35 26.40
C PRO A 605 3.89 -9.78 26.94
N VAL A 606 2.82 -9.95 26.15
CA VAL A 606 1.47 -9.43 26.40
C VAL A 606 0.94 -9.80 27.80
N GLY A 607 1.25 -11.00 28.29
CA GLY A 607 0.86 -11.46 29.62
C GLY A 607 1.53 -10.73 30.78
N CYS A 608 2.55 -9.91 30.54
CA CYS A 608 3.18 -9.06 31.55
C CYS A 608 2.61 -7.63 31.60
N LEU A 609 1.69 -7.26 30.71
CA LEU A 609 1.21 -5.87 30.59
C LEU A 609 0.09 -5.62 31.63
N PRO A 610 0.15 -4.55 32.45
CA PRO A 610 -0.83 -4.29 33.51
C PRO A 610 -2.29 -4.35 33.05
N TYR A 611 -2.62 -3.80 31.88
CA TYR A 611 -3.99 -3.84 31.36
C TYR A 611 -4.52 -5.24 31.06
N VAL A 612 -3.63 -6.18 30.70
CA VAL A 612 -3.96 -7.59 30.46
C VAL A 612 -4.10 -8.32 31.79
N MET A 613 -3.19 -8.06 32.74
CA MET A 613 -3.19 -8.69 34.06
C MET A 613 -4.33 -8.22 34.98
N ASP A 614 -4.92 -7.05 34.70
CA ASP A 614 -6.05 -6.48 35.43
C ASP A 614 -7.41 -6.82 34.79
N ARG A 615 -7.51 -6.77 33.45
CA ARG A 615 -8.79 -6.99 32.72
C ARG A 615 -9.13 -8.46 32.46
N LEU A 616 -8.16 -9.37 32.37
CA LEU A 616 -8.41 -10.77 32.01
C LEU A 616 -8.35 -11.71 33.24
N PRO A 617 -9.22 -12.74 33.30
CA PRO A 617 -9.25 -13.68 34.41
C PRO A 617 -8.01 -14.59 34.43
N ILE A 618 -7.17 -14.43 35.45
CA ILE A 618 -5.93 -15.19 35.65
C ILE A 618 -6.00 -15.89 37.01
N THR A 619 -5.88 -17.21 37.02
CA THR A 619 -5.77 -18.00 38.26
C THR A 619 -4.33 -18.03 38.77
N ALA A 620 -4.13 -18.31 40.06
CA ALA A 620 -2.80 -18.35 40.69
C ALA A 620 -1.84 -19.39 40.08
N GLY A 621 -2.33 -20.39 39.35
CA GLY A 621 -1.52 -21.36 38.61
C GLY A 621 -1.15 -20.95 37.17
N GLN A 622 -1.64 -19.80 36.70
CA GLN A 622 -1.42 -19.29 35.34
C GLN A 622 -0.41 -18.13 35.27
N VAL A 623 0.29 -17.83 36.37
CA VAL A 623 1.41 -16.86 36.38
C VAL A 623 2.76 -17.57 36.38
N ASP A 624 3.72 -17.00 35.66
CA ASP A 624 5.10 -17.47 35.61
C ASP A 624 5.94 -16.95 36.80
N LYS A 625 7.24 -17.26 36.80
CA LYS A 625 8.19 -16.83 37.85
C LYS A 625 8.45 -15.33 37.89
N ALA A 626 8.16 -14.59 36.82
CA ALA A 626 8.21 -13.13 36.79
C ALA A 626 6.88 -12.49 37.24
N GLY A 627 5.83 -13.29 37.42
CA GLY A 627 4.48 -12.86 37.78
C GLY A 627 3.58 -12.56 36.58
N CYS A 628 4.05 -12.81 35.35
CA CYS A 628 3.29 -12.57 34.12
C CYS A 628 2.32 -13.73 33.83
N ALA A 629 1.20 -13.45 33.18
CA ALA A 629 0.22 -14.45 32.78
C ALA A 629 0.71 -15.33 31.61
N SER A 630 1.09 -16.57 31.91
CA SER A 630 1.65 -17.53 30.95
C SER A 630 0.79 -17.77 29.70
N PRO A 631 -0.55 -17.97 29.78
CA PRO A 631 -1.36 -18.30 28.60
C PRO A 631 -1.35 -17.22 27.50
N PHE A 632 -1.25 -15.95 27.89
CA PHE A 632 -1.16 -14.83 26.95
C PHE A 632 0.27 -14.66 26.40
N ASN A 633 1.28 -14.93 27.24
CA ASN A 633 2.68 -15.01 26.81
C ASN A 633 2.94 -16.16 25.82
N GLU A 634 2.31 -17.32 26.00
CA GLU A 634 2.38 -18.46 25.06
C GLU A 634 1.80 -18.13 23.69
N VAL A 635 0.72 -17.33 23.63
CA VAL A 635 0.14 -16.87 22.35
C VAL A 635 0.98 -15.77 21.71
N ALA A 636 1.57 -14.87 22.49
CA ALA A 636 2.59 -13.94 22.00
C ALA A 636 3.79 -14.70 21.41
N GLN A 637 4.30 -15.73 22.09
CA GLN A 637 5.36 -16.61 21.57
C GLN A 637 4.94 -17.37 20.30
N TYR A 638 3.68 -17.84 20.23
CA TYR A 638 3.14 -18.48 19.03
C TYR A 638 3.07 -17.51 17.85
N PHE A 639 2.55 -16.30 18.05
CA PHE A 639 2.56 -15.23 17.06
C PHE A 639 3.98 -14.91 16.61
N ASN A 640 4.93 -14.78 17.55
CA ASN A 640 6.33 -14.49 17.24
C ASN A 640 7.01 -15.61 16.46
N LYS A 641 6.74 -16.88 16.79
CA LYS A 641 7.19 -18.03 15.99
C LYS A 641 6.60 -17.96 14.57
N LYS A 642 5.30 -17.72 14.43
CA LYS A 642 4.64 -17.62 13.12
C LYS A 642 5.06 -16.39 12.32
N LEU A 643 5.38 -15.28 12.97
CA LEU A 643 5.97 -14.10 12.35
C LEU A 643 7.41 -14.40 11.89
N LYS A 644 8.20 -15.16 12.65
CA LYS A 644 9.53 -15.61 12.22
C LYS A 644 9.45 -16.56 11.02
N GLU A 645 8.44 -17.44 10.98
CA GLU A 645 8.11 -18.26 9.80
C GLU A 645 7.59 -17.42 8.62
N ALA A 646 6.87 -16.32 8.87
CA ALA A 646 6.38 -15.39 7.84
C ALA A 646 7.50 -14.49 7.28
N VAL A 647 8.37 -13.92 8.12
CA VAL A 647 9.59 -13.22 7.68
C VAL A 647 10.58 -14.20 7.03
N GLY A 648 10.57 -15.47 7.45
CA GLY A 648 11.21 -16.57 6.74
C GLY A 648 10.71 -16.69 5.30
N ARG A 649 9.39 -16.85 5.10
CA ARG A 649 8.74 -16.83 3.77
C ARG A 649 9.07 -15.54 3.00
N LEU A 650 8.92 -14.37 3.62
CA LEU A 650 9.23 -13.09 2.99
C LEU A 650 10.70 -13.00 2.56
N ARG A 651 11.70 -13.53 3.26
CA ARG A 651 13.09 -13.55 2.74
C ARG A 651 13.29 -14.39 1.48
N MET A 652 12.32 -15.25 1.15
CA MET A 652 12.37 -16.20 0.04
C MET A 652 11.51 -15.72 -1.12
N ASP A 653 10.40 -15.05 -0.81
CA ASP A 653 9.57 -14.28 -1.73
C ASP A 653 10.21 -12.92 -2.08
N LEU A 654 11.08 -12.34 -1.22
CA LEU A 654 11.69 -11.00 -1.39
C LEU A 654 13.24 -11.03 -1.60
N PRO A 655 13.87 -11.82 -2.50
CA PRO A 655 15.34 -11.88 -2.66
C PRO A 655 16.16 -10.57 -2.65
N LEU A 656 15.71 -9.47 -3.29
CA LEU A 656 16.38 -8.15 -3.24
C LEU A 656 16.12 -7.32 -1.96
N ALA A 657 15.39 -7.86 -0.96
CA ALA A 657 15.08 -7.16 0.27
C ALA A 657 15.88 -7.68 1.47
N ALA A 658 16.51 -6.77 2.21
CA ALA A 658 17.09 -7.07 3.51
C ALA A 658 15.98 -7.05 4.57
N LEU A 659 15.37 -8.21 4.89
CA LEU A 659 14.43 -8.31 6.01
C LEU A 659 15.13 -8.76 7.29
N THR A 660 15.19 -7.88 8.28
CA THR A 660 15.63 -8.17 9.64
C THR A 660 14.42 -8.49 10.51
N TYR A 661 14.41 -9.67 11.14
CA TYR A 661 13.47 -10.01 12.23
C TYR A 661 14.15 -9.69 13.55
N VAL A 662 13.49 -8.95 14.44
CA VAL A 662 14.04 -8.54 15.75
C VAL A 662 13.19 -9.11 16.88
N ASP A 663 13.84 -9.82 17.81
CA ASP A 663 13.19 -10.51 18.92
C ASP A 663 13.04 -9.60 20.16
N VAL A 664 12.21 -8.56 20.04
CA VAL A 664 11.92 -7.67 21.16
C VAL A 664 11.14 -8.36 22.28
N TYR A 665 10.46 -9.49 22.03
CA TYR A 665 9.88 -10.34 23.07
C TYR A 665 10.92 -10.76 24.09
N SER A 666 12.01 -11.39 23.65
CA SER A 666 13.05 -11.92 24.54
C SER A 666 13.71 -10.80 25.34
N LEU A 667 13.91 -9.62 24.72
CA LEU A 667 14.43 -8.43 25.39
C LEU A 667 13.46 -7.86 26.43
N LYS A 668 12.20 -7.59 26.05
CA LYS A 668 11.15 -7.06 26.94
C LYS A 668 10.87 -8.03 28.10
N TYR A 669 10.88 -9.35 27.86
CA TYR A 669 10.71 -10.35 28.91
C TYR A 669 11.94 -10.47 29.83
N SER A 670 13.16 -10.38 29.30
CA SER A 670 14.39 -10.32 30.10
C SER A 670 14.38 -9.11 31.04
N LEU A 671 14.03 -7.93 30.52
CA LEU A 671 13.90 -6.69 31.30
C LEU A 671 12.90 -6.82 32.45
N ILE A 672 11.73 -7.41 32.20
CA ILE A 672 10.69 -7.61 33.22
C ILE A 672 11.11 -8.64 34.28
N SER A 673 11.63 -9.80 33.85
CA SER A 673 12.02 -10.90 34.74
C SER A 673 13.27 -10.62 35.58
N HIS A 674 14.13 -9.71 35.15
CA HIS A 674 15.38 -9.34 35.83
C HIS A 674 15.47 -7.84 36.16
N ALA A 675 14.32 -7.15 36.28
CA ALA A 675 14.22 -5.70 36.40
C ALA A 675 15.19 -5.07 37.42
N HIS A 676 15.24 -5.62 38.64
CA HIS A 676 16.11 -5.13 39.71
C HIS A 676 17.61 -5.28 39.41
N HIS A 677 18.03 -6.27 38.62
CA HIS A 677 19.41 -6.41 38.15
C HIS A 677 19.77 -5.33 37.12
N TYR A 678 18.78 -4.81 36.39
CA TYR A 678 18.94 -3.73 35.42
C TYR A 678 18.61 -2.33 35.98
N GLY A 679 18.41 -2.20 37.29
CA GLY A 679 18.13 -0.92 37.97
C GLY A 679 16.66 -0.50 38.00
N PHE A 680 15.74 -1.31 37.46
CA PHE A 680 14.31 -1.01 37.42
C PHE A 680 13.57 -1.56 38.65
N VAL A 681 12.44 -0.93 38.99
CA VAL A 681 11.55 -1.31 40.09
C VAL A 681 10.13 -1.59 39.59
N HIS A 682 9.37 -2.36 40.37
CA HIS A 682 7.94 -2.66 40.14
C HIS A 682 7.60 -3.03 38.67
N PRO A 683 8.25 -4.04 38.06
CA PRO A 683 8.19 -4.32 36.62
C PRO A 683 6.78 -4.59 36.03
N LEU A 684 5.82 -4.92 36.90
CA LEU A 684 4.43 -5.22 36.56
C LEU A 684 3.45 -4.10 36.95
N GLN A 685 3.92 -2.91 37.32
CA GLN A 685 3.07 -1.76 37.66
C GLN A 685 3.27 -0.61 36.67
N ALA A 686 2.20 0.11 36.36
CA ALA A 686 2.25 1.35 35.58
C ALA A 686 2.84 2.48 36.44
N CYS A 687 3.83 3.21 35.91
CA CYS A 687 4.32 4.44 36.53
C CYS A 687 3.21 5.50 36.62
N CYS A 688 2.52 5.74 35.51
CA CYS A 688 1.44 6.69 35.37
C CYS A 688 0.07 6.02 35.34
N GLY A 689 -0.70 6.13 36.42
CA GLY A 689 -1.98 5.44 36.52
C GLY A 689 -2.69 5.65 37.85
N HIS A 690 -3.69 4.82 38.14
CA HIS A 690 -4.59 5.02 39.27
C HIS A 690 -5.10 3.72 39.93
N GLY A 691 -4.34 3.23 40.92
CA GLY A 691 -4.82 2.24 41.88
C GLY A 691 -4.92 0.81 41.34
N GLY A 692 -5.66 -0.06 42.03
CA GLY A 692 -5.61 -1.50 41.76
C GLY A 692 -4.25 -2.12 42.10
N LYS A 693 -4.05 -3.41 41.77
CA LYS A 693 -2.81 -4.14 42.08
C LYS A 693 -1.61 -3.64 41.26
N TYR A 694 -1.86 -3.19 40.04
CA TYR A 694 -0.84 -2.86 39.04
C TYR A 694 -0.73 -1.36 38.75
N ASN A 695 -1.28 -0.50 39.63
CA ASN A 695 -1.46 0.94 39.41
C ASN A 695 -2.22 1.29 38.10
N TYR A 696 -3.15 0.44 37.69
CA TYR A 696 -3.90 0.55 36.45
C TYR A 696 -5.41 0.51 36.72
N ASN A 697 -6.19 1.21 35.90
CA ASN A 697 -7.64 1.22 35.96
C ASN A 697 -8.24 1.36 34.55
N PRO A 698 -9.20 0.50 34.14
CA PRO A 698 -9.76 0.52 32.79
C PRO A 698 -10.57 1.79 32.44
N HIS A 699 -10.93 2.61 33.43
CA HIS A 699 -11.71 3.84 33.28
C HIS A 699 -10.93 5.12 33.67
N ILE A 700 -9.75 5.00 34.27
CA ILE A 700 -8.93 6.12 34.76
C ILE A 700 -7.46 5.85 34.38
N GLY A 701 -7.10 6.18 33.14
CA GLY A 701 -5.74 6.05 32.61
C GLY A 701 -4.79 7.17 33.07
N CYS A 702 -3.57 7.13 32.55
CA CYS A 702 -2.56 8.18 32.73
C CYS A 702 -3.09 9.57 32.32
N GLY A 703 -2.86 10.60 33.15
CA GLY A 703 -3.45 11.95 32.97
C GLY A 703 -4.92 12.07 33.41
N GLY A 704 -5.56 10.97 33.81
CA GLY A 704 -6.98 10.91 34.16
C GLY A 704 -7.36 11.76 35.37
N LYS A 705 -8.44 12.54 35.24
CA LYS A 705 -9.03 13.34 36.32
C LYS A 705 -10.39 12.78 36.73
N ILE A 706 -10.79 13.04 37.98
CA ILE A 706 -12.16 12.81 38.48
C ILE A 706 -12.71 14.10 39.09
N THR A 707 -14.04 14.28 39.05
CA THR A 707 -14.71 15.42 39.70
C THR A 707 -14.96 15.13 41.17
N VAL A 708 -14.31 15.88 42.07
CA VAL A 708 -14.50 15.81 43.52
C VAL A 708 -15.02 17.16 44.00
N HIS A 709 -16.21 17.18 44.61
CA HIS A 709 -16.91 18.41 45.05
C HIS A 709 -16.97 19.52 43.98
N GLY A 710 -17.20 19.15 42.72
CA GLY A 710 -17.31 20.10 41.60
C GLY A 710 -15.97 20.63 41.07
N LYS A 711 -14.83 20.11 41.53
CA LYS A 711 -13.50 20.42 40.99
C LYS A 711 -12.89 19.18 40.34
N GLU A 712 -12.23 19.35 39.20
CA GLU A 712 -11.41 18.27 38.65
C GLU A 712 -10.16 18.05 39.50
N VAL A 713 -9.88 16.80 39.85
CA VAL A 713 -8.68 16.38 40.56
C VAL A 713 -7.94 15.36 39.69
N LEU A 714 -6.68 15.65 39.34
CA LEU A 714 -5.80 14.71 38.65
C LEU A 714 -5.50 13.53 39.59
N VAL A 715 -5.82 12.31 39.14
CA VAL A 715 -5.70 11.07 39.93
C VAL A 715 -4.91 9.97 39.20
N GLY A 716 -4.92 9.96 37.86
CA GLY A 716 -3.98 9.21 37.03
C GLY A 716 -2.63 9.94 36.96
N LYS A 717 -1.82 9.82 38.01
CA LYS A 717 -0.57 10.58 38.18
C LYS A 717 0.65 9.74 37.78
N PRO A 718 1.74 10.37 37.28
CA PRO A 718 3.02 9.69 37.09
C PRO A 718 3.66 9.33 38.43
N CYS A 719 4.59 8.38 38.39
CA CYS A 719 5.43 8.00 39.51
C CYS A 719 6.52 9.05 39.76
N GLN A 720 7.19 9.02 40.91
CA GLN A 720 8.17 10.05 41.28
C GLN A 720 9.41 10.07 40.38
N ASP A 721 9.75 8.94 39.76
CA ASP A 721 10.89 8.79 38.85
C ASP A 721 10.54 7.78 37.75
N PRO A 722 10.14 8.24 36.55
CA PRO A 722 9.89 7.35 35.41
C PRO A 722 11.13 6.59 34.92
N SER A 723 12.35 7.02 35.27
CA SER A 723 13.58 6.41 34.76
C SER A 723 13.87 5.02 35.35
N VAL A 724 13.31 4.71 36.53
CA VAL A 724 13.40 3.39 37.17
C VAL A 724 12.16 2.51 36.94
N ALA A 725 11.14 2.99 36.21
CA ALA A 725 9.94 2.22 35.89
C ALA A 725 10.02 1.60 34.48
N ILE A 726 9.48 0.39 34.30
CA ILE A 726 9.43 -0.28 32.99
C ILE A 726 8.19 0.11 32.20
N ASN A 727 7.01 0.03 32.82
CA ASN A 727 5.73 0.30 32.18
C ASN A 727 5.24 1.71 32.51
N TRP A 728 4.74 2.43 31.50
CA TRP A 728 4.27 3.80 31.63
C TRP A 728 2.82 3.86 32.10
N ASP A 729 1.85 3.51 31.24
CA ASP A 729 0.41 3.82 31.41
C ASP A 729 -0.49 2.58 31.64
N GLY A 730 0.14 1.41 31.79
CA GLY A 730 -0.50 0.11 31.84
C GLY A 730 -0.37 -0.71 30.56
N VAL A 731 0.10 -0.11 29.46
CA VAL A 731 0.28 -0.75 28.14
C VAL A 731 1.71 -0.55 27.64
N HIS A 732 2.18 0.69 27.62
CA HIS A 732 3.42 1.09 26.93
C HIS A 732 4.63 1.08 27.86
N PHE A 733 5.83 1.13 27.28
CA PHE A 733 7.09 1.20 28.02
C PHE A 733 7.54 2.65 28.21
N THR A 734 8.22 2.92 29.32
CA THR A 734 8.85 4.24 29.58
C THR A 734 9.97 4.52 28.59
N GLN A 735 10.39 5.78 28.45
CA GLN A 735 11.57 6.15 27.68
C GLN A 735 12.82 5.39 28.13
N ALA A 736 12.99 5.18 29.45
CA ALA A 736 14.13 4.45 29.99
C ALA A 736 14.10 2.96 29.59
N ALA A 737 12.93 2.33 29.62
CA ALA A 737 12.76 0.95 29.16
C ALA A 737 12.86 0.82 27.62
N ASN A 738 12.33 1.79 26.86
CA ASN A 738 12.50 1.87 25.40
C ASN A 738 13.98 2.01 25.03
N LYS A 739 14.73 2.86 25.73
CA LYS A 739 16.17 2.98 25.54
C LYS A 739 16.89 1.68 25.88
N TRP A 740 16.57 1.05 27.02
CA TRP A 740 17.17 -0.22 27.41
C TRP A 740 16.93 -1.30 26.34
N VAL A 741 15.71 -1.41 25.82
CA VAL A 741 15.36 -2.35 24.74
C VAL A 741 16.15 -2.02 23.47
N PHE A 742 16.17 -0.75 23.04
CA PHE A 742 16.97 -0.31 21.89
C PHE A 742 18.46 -0.67 22.05
N ASP A 743 19.06 -0.35 23.20
CA ASP A 743 20.48 -0.60 23.48
C ASP A 743 20.85 -2.09 23.37
N ARG A 744 19.92 -3.02 23.63
CA ARG A 744 20.14 -4.47 23.40
C ARG A 744 19.84 -4.94 21.98
N ILE A 745 19.01 -4.24 21.20
CA ILE A 745 18.83 -4.54 19.78
C ILE A 745 20.12 -4.28 18.99
N VAL A 746 20.97 -3.35 19.46
CA VAL A 746 22.20 -2.93 18.78
C VAL A 746 23.50 -3.45 19.41
N ASP A 747 23.46 -4.35 20.40
CA ASP A 747 24.67 -4.89 21.05
C ASP A 747 25.11 -6.27 20.48
N GLU A 748 26.32 -6.70 20.82
CA GLU A 748 27.02 -7.96 20.45
C GLU A 748 27.17 -8.31 18.94
N SER A 749 26.47 -7.64 18.01
CA SER A 749 26.64 -7.90 16.56
C SER A 749 26.59 -6.67 15.64
N PHE A 750 26.05 -5.53 16.09
CA PHE A 750 25.96 -4.31 15.28
C PHE A 750 27.22 -3.42 15.40
N VAL A 751 27.97 -3.54 16.51
CA VAL A 751 28.96 -2.55 16.99
C VAL A 751 30.29 -2.53 16.21
N HIS A 752 30.41 -3.21 15.06
CA HIS A 752 31.58 -3.06 14.17
C HIS A 752 31.39 -2.10 12.99
N CYS A 753 30.27 -1.37 12.95
CA CYS A 753 30.13 -0.14 12.17
C CYS A 753 29.19 0.86 12.85
N ILE A 754 29.76 1.81 13.59
CA ILE A 754 29.35 3.24 13.73
C ILE A 754 30.33 3.91 14.70
N CYS A 755 30.81 5.12 14.36
CA CYS A 755 31.70 5.92 15.20
C CYS A 755 31.14 7.33 15.44
N LYS A 756 31.46 7.91 16.60
CA LYS A 756 31.20 9.32 16.99
C LYS A 756 32.45 10.18 16.62
N SER A 757 32.49 11.52 16.58
CA SER A 757 31.64 12.55 17.22
C SER A 757 31.72 13.95 16.54
N ALA A 758 30.60 14.69 16.52
CA ALA A 758 30.40 16.11 16.92
C ALA A 758 31.18 17.34 16.33
N VAL A 759 30.40 18.35 15.84
CA VAL A 759 30.54 19.85 16.04
C VAL A 759 31.69 20.55 15.24
N ALA A 760 31.68 21.83 14.76
CA ALA A 760 30.93 23.11 14.97
C ALA A 760 30.95 24.00 13.67
N VAL A 761 30.53 25.29 13.52
CA VAL A 761 29.45 26.23 14.01
C VAL A 761 29.64 27.63 13.36
N ALA A 762 28.57 28.46 13.19
CA ALA A 762 28.55 29.95 12.94
C ALA A 762 28.97 30.52 11.54
N LEU A 763 28.53 31.70 11.03
CA LEU A 763 27.31 32.57 11.18
C LEU A 763 27.30 33.73 10.10
N TRP A 764 26.39 34.73 10.23
CA TRP A 764 26.13 36.00 9.45
C TRP A 764 25.03 35.86 8.35
N HIS A 765 23.92 36.63 8.25
CA HIS A 765 23.56 38.09 8.41
C HIS A 765 24.03 38.98 7.23
N CYS A 766 23.28 39.93 6.62
CA CYS A 766 21.88 40.46 6.70
C CYS A 766 21.60 41.31 5.39
N ASN A 767 20.50 42.05 5.07
CA ASN A 767 19.28 42.55 5.76
C ASN A 767 18.10 42.85 4.77
N VAL A 768 17.10 43.70 5.15
CA VAL A 768 15.96 44.28 4.36
C VAL A 768 16.38 45.55 3.53
N GLU A 769 15.59 46.34 2.77
CA GLU A 769 14.17 46.87 2.75
C GLU A 769 13.69 47.13 1.27
N GLY A 770 12.49 47.60 0.84
CA GLY A 770 11.18 47.98 1.45
C GLY A 770 10.25 48.80 0.48
N ASP A 771 8.91 48.82 0.72
CA ASP A 771 7.90 49.91 0.53
C ASP A 771 7.50 50.54 -0.86
N LEU A 772 6.29 51.08 -1.16
CA LEU A 772 4.94 51.19 -0.50
C LEU A 772 3.78 51.52 -1.51
N SER A 773 2.52 51.66 -1.00
CA SER A 773 1.36 52.46 -1.49
C SER A 773 0.41 51.88 -2.57
N LEU A 774 -0.92 52.17 -2.60
CA LEU A 774 -1.84 52.87 -1.65
C LEU A 774 -3.29 52.32 -1.81
N THR A 775 -4.16 52.48 -0.81
CA THR A 775 -5.58 52.07 -0.82
C THR A 775 -6.57 53.18 -1.19
N VAL A 776 -7.81 52.78 -1.55
CA VAL A 776 -8.97 53.67 -1.74
C VAL A 776 -10.13 53.16 -0.87
N PHE A 777 -10.84 54.07 -0.19
CA PHE A 777 -11.92 53.71 0.74
C PHE A 777 -13.27 53.48 0.05
N GLY A 778 -13.87 52.32 0.32
CA GLY A 778 -15.30 52.04 0.16
C GLY A 778 -15.91 51.62 1.49
N THR A 779 -17.25 51.54 1.57
CA THR A 779 -17.94 51.02 2.76
C THR A 779 -17.56 49.57 3.03
N ALA A 780 -17.01 49.30 4.22
CA ALA A 780 -16.20 48.10 4.47
C ALA A 780 -16.96 46.76 4.32
N THR A 781 -16.59 46.01 3.28
CA THR A 781 -16.72 44.55 3.23
C THR A 781 -15.89 43.91 4.33
N CYS A 782 -16.30 42.73 4.79
CA CYS A 782 -15.52 41.90 5.69
C CYS A 782 -14.25 41.40 4.98
N ASP A 783 -13.09 41.71 5.54
CA ASP A 783 -11.80 41.21 5.09
C ASP A 783 -11.46 39.92 5.85
N PHE A 784 -11.85 38.78 5.25
CA PHE A 784 -11.63 37.43 5.75
C PHE A 784 -10.27 36.90 5.28
N PRO A 785 -9.23 36.83 6.13
CA PRO A 785 -7.92 36.34 5.71
C PRO A 785 -7.89 34.80 5.55
N ALA A 786 -8.82 34.09 6.19
CA ALA A 786 -8.88 32.63 6.24
C ALA A 786 -10.32 32.10 6.35
N ILE A 787 -10.52 30.85 5.93
CA ILE A 787 -11.76 30.07 6.17
C ILE A 787 -11.42 28.79 6.94
N PHE A 788 -12.20 28.49 7.99
CA PHE A 788 -12.14 27.21 8.70
C PHE A 788 -13.45 26.44 8.49
N ASN A 789 -13.40 25.39 7.66
CA ASN A 789 -14.59 24.63 7.27
C ASN A 789 -14.76 23.35 8.09
N PHE A 790 -15.99 23.08 8.52
CA PHE A 790 -16.42 21.87 9.20
C PHE A 790 -17.59 21.28 8.42
N GLY A 791 -17.70 19.96 8.32
CA GLY A 791 -18.71 19.43 7.42
C GLY A 791 -18.68 17.94 7.13
N ASP A 792 -19.60 17.54 6.25
CA ASP A 792 -19.59 16.26 5.56
C ASP A 792 -19.09 16.37 4.10
N SER A 793 -19.36 15.35 3.28
CA SER A 793 -18.93 15.26 1.88
C SER A 793 -19.42 16.39 0.98
N ASN A 794 -20.47 17.15 1.36
CA ASN A 794 -20.85 18.37 0.66
C ASN A 794 -19.75 19.46 0.68
N SER A 795 -18.79 19.37 1.62
CA SER A 795 -17.69 20.31 1.76
C SER A 795 -16.30 19.67 1.98
N ASP A 796 -16.16 18.34 1.89
CA ASP A 796 -14.86 17.65 2.02
C ASP A 796 -13.93 17.93 0.82
N THR A 797 -12.80 18.62 1.06
CA THR A 797 -11.77 18.91 0.06
C THR A 797 -10.63 17.88 -0.01
N GLY A 798 -10.71 16.79 0.77
CA GLY A 798 -9.77 15.67 0.76
C GLY A 798 -9.49 15.01 2.11
N GLY A 799 -10.18 15.37 3.19
CA GLY A 799 -9.96 14.90 4.55
C GLY A 799 -10.17 13.39 4.71
N LEU A 800 -11.26 12.82 4.17
CA LEU A 800 -11.40 11.34 4.17
C LEU A 800 -10.38 10.67 3.24
N SER A 801 -10.08 11.30 2.11
CA SER A 801 -9.15 10.80 1.10
C SER A 801 -7.71 10.69 1.61
N ALA A 802 -7.24 11.68 2.40
CA ALA A 802 -5.91 11.64 3.02
C ALA A 802 -5.81 10.54 4.10
N ALA A 803 -6.91 10.28 4.81
CA ALA A 803 -6.98 9.32 5.91
C ALA A 803 -7.14 7.85 5.47
N PHE A 804 -7.94 7.59 4.43
CA PHE A 804 -8.33 6.23 4.01
C PHE A 804 -8.00 5.89 2.54
N GLY A 805 -7.42 6.82 1.79
CA GLY A 805 -7.05 6.67 0.38
C GLY A 805 -7.95 7.49 -0.56
N GLN A 806 -7.35 8.03 -1.62
CA GLN A 806 -8.01 8.94 -2.56
C GLN A 806 -9.26 8.34 -3.21
N VAL A 807 -10.34 9.13 -3.28
CA VAL A 807 -11.46 8.88 -4.19
C VAL A 807 -10.94 8.77 -5.64
N GLY A 808 -11.45 7.80 -6.40
CA GLY A 808 -10.95 7.47 -7.75
C GLY A 808 -11.57 8.30 -8.88
N PRO A 809 -11.04 8.21 -10.11
CA PRO A 809 -11.71 8.75 -11.30
C PRO A 809 -13.09 8.09 -11.48
N PRO A 810 -14.12 8.80 -12.00
CA PRO A 810 -14.06 10.11 -12.67
C PRO A 810 -14.20 11.34 -11.76
N HIS A 811 -14.13 11.21 -10.43
CA HIS A 811 -14.21 12.39 -9.55
C HIS A 811 -13.13 13.43 -9.91
N GLY A 812 -13.51 14.71 -9.95
CA GLY A 812 -12.67 15.83 -10.36
C GLY A 812 -12.55 16.12 -11.87
N GLU A 813 -13.17 15.33 -12.76
CA GLU A 813 -12.99 15.44 -14.22
C GLU A 813 -13.34 16.81 -14.84
N SER A 814 -14.34 17.53 -14.32
CA SER A 814 -14.86 18.80 -14.86
C SER A 814 -14.06 20.04 -14.49
N TYR A 815 -12.99 19.93 -13.69
CA TYR A 815 -12.19 21.11 -13.29
C TYR A 815 -10.75 20.81 -12.88
N PHE A 816 -10.56 19.81 -12.01
CA PHE A 816 -9.21 19.40 -11.60
C PHE A 816 -8.57 18.49 -12.64
N HIS A 817 -9.38 17.83 -13.47
CA HIS A 817 -9.00 16.86 -14.50
C HIS A 817 -8.22 15.63 -13.96
N HIS A 818 -8.18 15.50 -12.63
CA HIS A 818 -7.74 14.36 -11.86
C HIS A 818 -8.54 14.32 -10.54
N PRO A 819 -8.57 13.19 -9.81
CA PRO A 819 -9.19 13.16 -8.49
C PRO A 819 -8.44 14.07 -7.51
N ALA A 820 -9.19 14.94 -6.84
CA ALA A 820 -8.69 15.98 -5.96
C ALA A 820 -9.41 15.95 -4.60
N GLY A 821 -9.55 14.74 -4.02
CA GLY A 821 -10.16 14.48 -2.72
C GLY A 821 -11.69 14.67 -2.60
N ARG A 822 -12.30 15.43 -3.52
CA ARG A 822 -13.69 15.89 -3.49
C ARG A 822 -14.66 14.86 -4.07
N TYR A 823 -15.82 14.70 -3.42
CA TYR A 823 -16.89 13.80 -3.84
C TYR A 823 -17.80 14.45 -4.90
N CYS A 824 -17.19 14.89 -6.00
CA CYS A 824 -17.82 15.67 -7.06
C CYS A 824 -17.07 15.48 -8.39
N ASP A 825 -17.64 15.89 -9.52
CA ASP A 825 -16.93 16.05 -10.79
C ASP A 825 -16.00 17.29 -10.78
N GLY A 826 -16.11 18.19 -9.81
CA GLY A 826 -15.27 19.38 -9.72
C GLY A 826 -15.35 20.08 -8.36
N ARG A 827 -15.48 21.41 -8.39
CA ARG A 827 -15.55 22.27 -7.20
C ARG A 827 -16.82 22.06 -6.37
N LEU A 828 -16.64 22.12 -5.05
CA LEU A 828 -17.70 22.16 -4.05
C LEU A 828 -18.14 23.59 -3.75
N VAL A 829 -19.25 23.78 -3.01
CA VAL A 829 -19.73 25.11 -2.61
C VAL A 829 -18.67 25.86 -1.79
N VAL A 830 -17.88 25.16 -0.96
CA VAL A 830 -16.78 25.75 -0.18
C VAL A 830 -15.62 26.25 -1.06
N ASP A 831 -15.34 25.61 -2.19
CA ASP A 831 -14.33 26.08 -3.15
C ASP A 831 -14.76 27.40 -3.78
N PHE A 832 -16.05 27.53 -4.14
CA PHE A 832 -16.60 28.78 -4.67
C PHE A 832 -16.69 29.90 -3.61
N ILE A 833 -16.94 29.56 -2.34
CA ILE A 833 -16.83 30.50 -1.21
C ILE A 833 -15.42 31.09 -1.15
N ALA A 834 -14.37 30.25 -1.16
CA ALA A 834 -12.98 30.71 -1.17
C ALA A 834 -12.65 31.58 -2.40
N GLU A 835 -12.99 31.11 -3.60
CA GLU A 835 -12.80 31.82 -4.88
C GLU A 835 -13.45 33.21 -4.86
N SER A 836 -14.66 33.32 -4.30
CA SER A 836 -15.37 34.60 -4.21
C SER A 836 -14.76 35.58 -3.20
N LEU A 837 -14.13 35.08 -2.14
CA LEU A 837 -13.40 35.88 -1.15
C LEU A 837 -11.97 36.23 -1.62
N GLY A 838 -11.51 35.68 -2.74
CA GLY A 838 -10.14 35.87 -3.25
C GLY A 838 -9.10 34.98 -2.58
N LEU A 839 -9.53 33.92 -1.89
CA LEU A 839 -8.69 32.97 -1.19
C LEU A 839 -8.45 31.71 -2.04
N PRO A 840 -7.31 31.01 -1.87
CA PRO A 840 -7.10 29.70 -2.49
C PRO A 840 -8.06 28.64 -1.92
N TYR A 841 -8.29 27.57 -2.69
CA TYR A 841 -9.09 26.43 -2.22
C TYR A 841 -8.47 25.78 -0.97
N LEU A 842 -9.33 25.37 -0.03
CA LEU A 842 -8.88 24.94 1.30
C LEU A 842 -8.19 23.58 1.27
N SER A 843 -6.97 23.55 1.79
CA SER A 843 -6.24 22.33 2.15
C SER A 843 -7.01 21.56 3.23
N ALA A 844 -7.12 20.24 3.08
CA ALA A 844 -7.71 19.39 4.11
C ALA A 844 -6.74 19.23 5.30
N TYR A 845 -7.25 19.28 6.53
CA TYR A 845 -6.41 19.25 7.73
C TYR A 845 -5.64 17.93 7.90
N LEU A 846 -6.24 16.78 7.57
CA LEU A 846 -5.57 15.48 7.64
C LEU A 846 -4.58 15.23 6.49
N ASP A 847 -4.43 16.20 5.59
CA ASP A 847 -3.53 16.12 4.45
C ASP A 847 -2.22 16.84 4.74
N ALA A 848 -1.14 16.08 4.94
CA ALA A 848 0.18 16.63 5.24
C ALA A 848 1.07 16.87 4.01
N VAL A 849 0.62 16.50 2.79
CA VAL A 849 1.49 16.46 1.59
C VAL A 849 1.05 17.51 0.57
N GLY A 850 1.67 18.69 0.62
CA GLY A 850 1.41 19.82 -0.28
C GLY A 850 0.41 20.86 0.24
N SER A 851 -0.10 20.68 1.46
CA SER A 851 -1.06 21.59 2.09
C SER A 851 -0.45 22.92 2.50
N ASN A 852 -1.14 24.02 2.16
CA ASN A 852 -0.89 25.36 2.70
C ASN A 852 -2.13 25.80 3.46
N PHE A 853 -1.96 26.21 4.71
CA PHE A 853 -3.05 26.62 5.62
C PHE A 853 -3.02 28.11 5.96
N THR A 854 -2.20 28.92 5.27
CA THR A 854 -2.11 30.38 5.50
C THR A 854 -3.47 31.08 5.37
N HIS A 855 -4.36 30.55 4.53
CA HIS A 855 -5.73 31.04 4.35
C HIS A 855 -6.79 30.10 4.96
N GLY A 856 -6.40 29.36 6.00
CA GLY A 856 -7.26 28.46 6.76
C GLY A 856 -7.20 27.01 6.31
N ALA A 857 -8.11 26.19 6.84
CA ALA A 857 -8.06 24.73 6.76
C ALA A 857 -9.46 24.10 6.73
N ASN A 858 -9.58 22.92 6.13
CA ASN A 858 -10.82 22.16 6.08
C ASN A 858 -10.77 20.89 6.93
N PHE A 859 -11.69 20.78 7.89
CA PHE A 859 -11.85 19.64 8.80
C PHE A 859 -13.01 18.72 8.39
N ALA A 860 -13.79 19.09 7.36
CA ALA A 860 -14.87 18.24 6.84
C ALA A 860 -14.33 16.92 6.28
N THR A 861 -15.07 15.83 6.47
CA THR A 861 -14.74 14.54 5.83
C THR A 861 -15.99 13.85 5.30
N ALA A 862 -15.87 13.14 4.18
CA ALA A 862 -17.00 12.45 3.56
C ALA A 862 -17.64 11.41 4.49
N GLY A 863 -18.97 11.38 4.54
CA GLY A 863 -19.70 10.53 5.47
C GLY A 863 -19.62 10.96 6.95
N SER A 864 -19.07 12.13 7.29
CA SER A 864 -19.13 12.67 8.65
C SER A 864 -20.57 12.94 9.11
N THR A 865 -20.80 12.71 10.39
CA THR A 865 -22.02 13.04 11.13
C THR A 865 -21.70 13.98 12.28
N VAL A 866 -22.67 14.73 12.79
CA VAL A 866 -22.47 15.57 13.98
C VAL A 866 -22.18 14.68 15.19
N ARG A 867 -22.98 13.65 15.37
CA ARG A 867 -22.80 12.63 16.41
C ARG A 867 -21.72 11.61 16.01
N PRO A 868 -20.95 11.04 16.95
CA PRO A 868 -20.20 9.80 16.70
C PRO A 868 -21.13 8.64 16.34
N GLN A 869 -20.71 7.78 15.40
CA GLN A 869 -21.43 6.56 15.03
C GLN A 869 -20.93 5.34 15.82
N ASN A 870 -21.83 4.39 16.05
CA ASN A 870 -21.53 3.09 16.68
C ASN A 870 -21.15 1.99 15.67
N THR A 871 -20.72 2.38 14.46
CA THR A 871 -20.30 1.49 13.37
C THR A 871 -19.05 2.06 12.70
N THR A 872 -18.21 1.19 12.14
CA THR A 872 -16.99 1.59 11.43
C THR A 872 -17.28 2.01 9.98
N LEU A 873 -16.33 2.71 9.36
CA LEU A 873 -16.37 3.10 7.96
C LEU A 873 -16.64 1.91 7.03
N GLN A 874 -16.09 0.73 7.35
CA GLN A 874 -16.29 -0.51 6.61
C GLN A 874 -17.68 -1.15 6.80
N GLN A 875 -18.36 -0.84 7.91
CA GLN A 875 -19.69 -1.38 8.23
C GLN A 875 -20.84 -0.55 7.65
N SER A 876 -20.69 0.78 7.62
CA SER A 876 -21.80 1.70 7.29
C SER A 876 -21.47 2.77 6.25
N GLY A 877 -20.18 3.01 5.96
CA GLY A 877 -19.73 4.12 5.12
C GLY A 877 -19.66 5.47 5.83
N TYR A 878 -19.97 5.55 7.13
CA TYR A 878 -19.83 6.79 7.90
C TYR A 878 -18.41 7.00 8.44
N SER A 879 -17.96 8.26 8.46
CA SER A 879 -16.61 8.64 8.88
C SER A 879 -16.44 8.53 10.40
N PRO A 880 -15.26 8.09 10.90
CA PRO A 880 -14.94 8.18 12.32
C PRO A 880 -14.70 9.63 12.79
N PHE A 881 -14.57 10.58 11.87
CA PHE A 881 -14.36 12.01 12.15
C PHE A 881 -15.70 12.75 12.25
N SER A 882 -16.48 12.45 13.30
CA SER A 882 -17.68 13.22 13.63
C SER A 882 -17.36 14.66 14.04
N LEU A 883 -18.34 15.56 14.08
CA LEU A 883 -18.09 17.01 14.26
C LEU A 883 -17.29 17.35 15.54
N ASN A 884 -17.45 16.59 16.62
CA ASN A 884 -16.64 16.75 17.83
C ASN A 884 -15.15 16.38 17.61
N VAL A 885 -14.87 15.45 16.69
CA VAL A 885 -13.51 15.07 16.29
C VAL A 885 -12.92 16.14 15.37
N GLN A 886 -13.70 16.67 14.42
CA GLN A 886 -13.31 17.83 13.61
C GLN A 886 -12.98 19.05 14.48
N PHE A 887 -13.73 19.24 15.58
CA PHE A 887 -13.40 20.25 16.58
C PHE A 887 -12.09 19.97 17.33
N ASN A 888 -11.82 18.72 17.75
CA ASN A 888 -10.52 18.36 18.35
C ASN A 888 -9.36 18.68 17.40
N GLN A 889 -9.49 18.28 16.12
CA GLN A 889 -8.55 18.58 15.05
C GLN A 889 -8.32 20.09 14.89
N PHE A 890 -9.38 20.90 14.85
CA PHE A 890 -9.26 22.37 14.81
C PHE A 890 -8.58 22.93 16.07
N SER A 891 -8.93 22.42 17.25
CA SER A 891 -8.37 22.86 18.53
C SER A 891 -6.85 22.62 18.61
N ASP A 892 -6.39 21.48 18.12
CA ASP A 892 -4.96 21.18 18.03
C ASP A 892 -4.28 21.92 16.88
N PHE A 893 -4.92 22.07 15.72
CA PHE A 893 -4.44 22.92 14.62
C PHE A 893 -4.22 24.36 15.08
N HIS A 894 -5.18 24.95 15.77
CA HIS A 894 -5.11 26.32 16.28
C HIS A 894 -3.93 26.48 17.26
N ARG A 895 -3.80 25.61 18.26
CA ARG A 895 -2.66 25.65 19.21
C ARG A 895 -1.32 25.43 18.53
N ARG A 896 -1.22 24.43 17.65
CA ARG A 896 0.05 23.98 17.05
C ARG A 896 0.50 24.89 15.89
N SER A 897 -0.42 25.43 15.11
CA SER A 897 -0.08 26.36 14.03
C SER A 897 0.69 27.58 14.56
N GLN A 898 0.25 28.14 15.69
CA GLN A 898 0.94 29.27 16.33
C GLN A 898 2.30 28.87 16.91
N PHE A 899 2.44 27.66 17.47
CA PHE A 899 3.73 27.15 17.93
C PHE A 899 4.76 27.08 16.80
N TYR A 900 4.43 26.42 15.67
CA TYR A 900 5.35 26.28 14.54
C TYR A 900 5.52 27.59 13.74
N ARG A 901 4.50 28.45 13.65
CA ARG A 901 4.63 29.80 13.06
C ARG A 901 5.64 30.65 13.84
N ASN A 902 5.61 30.58 15.17
CA ASN A 902 6.51 31.33 16.05
C ASN A 902 7.94 30.77 16.07
N GLN A 903 8.16 29.49 15.72
CA GLN A 903 9.50 28.96 15.44
C GLN A 903 10.10 29.49 14.12
N GLY A 904 9.27 30.03 13.22
CA GLY A 904 9.70 30.65 11.98
C GLY A 904 9.92 29.65 10.84
N GLY A 905 11.02 29.84 10.10
CA GLY A 905 11.37 29.01 8.94
C GLY A 905 10.25 28.92 7.90
N VAL A 906 10.15 27.75 7.26
CA VAL A 906 9.15 27.47 6.20
C VAL A 906 7.70 27.50 6.71
N PHE A 907 7.46 27.13 7.97
CA PHE A 907 6.12 27.06 8.53
C PHE A 907 5.47 28.43 8.74
N LYS A 908 6.27 29.50 8.89
CA LYS A 908 5.77 30.89 8.82
C LYS A 908 5.21 31.27 7.43
N GLY A 909 5.50 30.50 6.37
CA GLY A 909 4.90 30.66 5.04
C GLY A 909 3.72 29.73 4.73
N LEU A 910 3.31 28.86 5.67
CA LEU A 910 2.34 27.78 5.44
C LEU A 910 1.19 27.73 6.47
N LEU A 911 1.22 28.58 7.50
CA LEU A 911 0.31 28.55 8.65
C LEU A 911 -0.28 29.95 8.90
N PRO A 912 -1.53 30.07 9.36
CA PRO A 912 -2.21 31.37 9.52
C PRO A 912 -1.65 32.18 10.70
N GLU A 913 -1.81 33.51 10.66
CA GLU A 913 -1.49 34.42 11.77
C GLU A 913 -2.44 34.21 12.96
N GLY A 914 -2.01 34.60 14.16
CA GLY A 914 -2.84 34.48 15.37
C GLY A 914 -4.11 35.33 15.32
N GLU A 915 -4.09 36.49 14.61
CA GLU A 915 -5.28 37.30 14.43
C GLU A 915 -6.27 36.71 13.42
N ASP A 916 -5.81 35.90 12.45
CA ASP A 916 -6.65 35.33 11.40
C ASP A 916 -7.79 34.50 11.98
N PHE A 917 -7.55 33.71 13.04
CA PHE A 917 -8.59 32.94 13.73
C PHE A 917 -9.73 33.83 14.28
N SER A 918 -9.41 35.03 14.78
CA SER A 918 -10.43 35.97 15.27
C SER A 918 -11.21 36.64 14.13
N ARG A 919 -10.60 36.72 12.94
CA ARG A 919 -11.12 37.39 11.74
C ARG A 919 -11.77 36.43 10.74
N ALA A 920 -11.50 35.14 10.82
CA ALA A 920 -11.86 34.12 9.83
C ALA A 920 -13.36 33.89 9.69
N LEU A 921 -13.72 33.31 8.54
CA LEU A 921 -15.04 32.73 8.29
C LEU A 921 -15.07 31.26 8.73
N TYR A 922 -16.05 30.87 9.53
CA TYR A 922 -16.25 29.52 10.02
C TYR A 922 -17.47 28.91 9.32
N THR A 923 -17.24 28.03 8.34
CA THR A 923 -18.29 27.44 7.49
C THR A 923 -18.72 26.06 8.00
N PHE A 924 -20.02 25.77 7.92
CA PHE A 924 -20.60 24.49 8.32
C PHE A 924 -21.58 23.97 7.24
N ASP A 925 -21.36 22.75 6.73
CA ASP A 925 -22.34 21.99 5.95
C ASP A 925 -22.34 20.53 6.44
N ILE A 926 -23.23 20.21 7.39
CA ILE A 926 -23.28 18.91 8.09
C ILE A 926 -24.69 18.59 8.60
N GLY A 927 -24.94 17.30 8.85
CA GLY A 927 -26.18 16.79 9.44
C GLY A 927 -27.04 15.99 8.46
N GLN A 928 -26.69 16.00 7.16
CA GLN A 928 -27.37 15.16 6.16
C GLN A 928 -27.22 13.67 6.50
N ASN A 929 -25.99 13.28 6.82
CA ASN A 929 -25.64 11.90 7.14
C ASN A 929 -26.23 11.43 8.47
N ASP A 930 -26.42 12.31 9.47
CA ASP A 930 -27.05 11.92 10.75
C ASP A 930 -28.45 11.36 10.49
N LEU A 931 -29.24 12.04 9.64
CA LEU A 931 -30.59 11.59 9.28
C LEU A 931 -30.57 10.24 8.56
N THR A 932 -29.69 10.06 7.57
CA THR A 932 -29.61 8.78 6.83
C THR A 932 -28.95 7.66 7.63
N ALA A 933 -28.17 7.96 8.67
CA ALA A 933 -27.64 6.96 9.59
C ALA A 933 -28.77 6.26 10.35
N GLY A 934 -29.77 7.02 10.83
CA GLY A 934 -30.96 6.41 11.42
C GLY A 934 -31.75 5.57 10.41
N TYR A 935 -32.04 6.10 9.22
CA TYR A 935 -32.83 5.36 8.23
C TYR A 935 -32.15 4.08 7.73
N PHE A 936 -30.82 4.07 7.54
CA PHE A 936 -30.09 2.85 7.16
C PHE A 936 -29.86 1.87 8.32
N LEU A 937 -30.13 2.29 9.56
CA LEU A 937 -30.31 1.42 10.72
C LEU A 937 -31.79 1.01 10.93
N ASN A 938 -32.62 1.12 9.89
CA ASN A 938 -34.05 0.80 9.86
C ASN A 938 -34.91 1.56 10.90
N MET A 939 -34.47 2.75 11.34
CA MET A 939 -35.28 3.60 12.21
C MET A 939 -36.45 4.24 11.46
N SER A 940 -37.59 4.37 12.14
CA SER A 940 -38.76 5.08 11.61
C SER A 940 -38.52 6.59 11.51
N THR A 941 -39.31 7.26 10.68
CA THR A 941 -39.32 8.73 10.55
C THR A 941 -39.42 9.45 11.90
N ASP A 942 -40.22 8.93 12.84
CA ASP A 942 -40.35 9.52 14.17
C ASP A 942 -39.18 9.20 15.10
N GLN A 943 -38.53 8.03 14.96
CA GLN A 943 -37.29 7.74 15.68
C GLN A 943 -36.13 8.64 15.21
N VAL A 944 -36.03 8.92 13.90
CA VAL A 944 -35.07 9.88 13.34
C VAL A 944 -35.38 11.30 13.83
N ARG A 945 -36.64 11.73 13.74
CA ARG A 945 -37.13 13.02 14.23
C ARG A 945 -36.88 13.22 15.74
N ALA A 946 -36.89 12.14 16.54
CA ALA A 946 -36.71 12.19 17.98
C ALA A 946 -35.28 12.53 18.44
N TYR A 947 -34.23 12.13 17.72
CA TYR A 947 -32.84 12.43 18.12
C TYR A 947 -32.25 13.71 17.51
N VAL A 948 -32.94 14.34 16.56
CA VAL A 948 -32.55 15.64 15.96
C VAL A 948 -32.21 16.74 16.98
N PRO A 949 -32.90 16.87 18.15
CA PRO A 949 -32.49 17.85 19.17
C PRO A 949 -31.07 17.61 19.71
N ASP A 950 -30.72 16.38 20.05
CA ASP A 950 -29.40 15.99 20.59
C ASP A 950 -28.28 16.19 19.55
N VAL A 951 -28.55 15.90 18.27
CA VAL A 951 -27.66 16.25 17.14
C VAL A 951 -27.34 17.74 17.15
N LEU A 952 -28.34 18.60 17.39
CA LEU A 952 -28.20 20.05 17.33
C LEU A 952 -27.68 20.69 18.62
N ASP A 953 -27.86 20.05 19.75
CA ASP A 953 -27.19 20.42 21.00
C ASP A 953 -25.69 20.11 20.91
N GLN A 954 -25.29 18.97 20.31
CA GLN A 954 -23.88 18.64 20.04
C GLN A 954 -23.24 19.60 19.00
N PHE A 955 -23.97 19.96 17.93
CA PHE A 955 -23.57 21.05 17.02
C PHE A 955 -23.33 22.37 17.77
N SER A 956 -24.26 22.73 18.68
CA SER A 956 -24.18 23.96 19.47
C SER A 956 -22.99 23.98 20.43
N VAL A 957 -22.60 22.83 20.99
CA VAL A 957 -21.37 22.68 21.79
C VAL A 957 -20.12 22.99 20.96
N VAL A 958 -20.03 22.50 19.72
CA VAL A 958 -18.88 22.76 18.84
C VAL A 958 -18.78 24.23 18.47
N VAL A 959 -19.88 24.88 18.06
CA VAL A 959 -19.88 26.33 17.76
C VAL A 959 -19.47 27.17 18.98
N LYS A 960 -19.98 26.85 20.18
CA LYS A 960 -19.57 27.49 21.44
C LYS A 960 -18.09 27.29 21.75
N SER A 961 -17.54 26.12 21.44
CA SER A 961 -16.14 25.78 21.70
C SER A 961 -15.17 26.49 20.74
N ILE A 962 -15.54 26.63 19.47
CA ILE A 962 -14.80 27.45 18.48
C ILE A 962 -14.84 28.93 18.86
N TYR A 963 -15.99 29.44 19.30
CA TYR A 963 -16.11 30.80 19.83
C TYR A 963 -15.21 31.04 21.05
N ALA A 964 -15.12 30.08 21.97
CA ALA A 964 -14.24 30.14 23.14
C ALA A 964 -12.75 30.18 22.74
N GLN A 965 -12.39 29.61 21.59
CA GLN A 965 -11.05 29.70 21.00
C GLN A 965 -10.81 30.92 20.11
N GLY A 966 -11.79 31.82 19.98
CA GLY A 966 -11.61 33.12 19.30
C GLY A 966 -12.48 33.33 18.06
N GLY A 967 -13.11 32.30 17.50
CA GLY A 967 -13.88 32.42 16.26
C GLY A 967 -15.09 33.37 16.38
N ARG A 968 -15.34 34.19 15.34
CA ARG A 968 -16.38 35.25 15.39
C ARG A 968 -17.42 35.20 14.26
N SER A 969 -17.05 34.82 13.04
CA SER A 969 -17.97 34.90 11.88
C SER A 969 -18.36 33.50 11.42
N PHE A 970 -19.63 33.12 11.60
CA PHE A 970 -20.13 31.76 11.34
C PHE A 970 -21.13 31.76 10.18
N TRP A 971 -20.96 30.84 9.23
CA TRP A 971 -21.78 30.68 8.02
C TRP A 971 -22.26 29.23 7.92
N ILE A 972 -23.51 29.02 8.35
CA ILE A 972 -24.05 27.71 8.70
C ILE A 972 -25.12 27.32 7.68
N HIS A 973 -24.80 26.36 6.81
CA HIS A 973 -25.77 25.78 5.88
C HIS A 973 -26.74 24.86 6.64
N ASN A 974 -27.96 24.77 6.13
CA ASN A 974 -28.93 23.75 6.54
C ASN A 974 -28.80 22.49 5.66
N THR A 975 -29.44 21.38 6.03
CA THR A 975 -29.32 20.13 5.26
C THR A 975 -30.20 20.13 4.01
N GLY A 976 -29.76 19.45 2.95
CA GLY A 976 -30.48 19.39 1.68
C GLY A 976 -31.78 18.55 1.72
N PRO A 977 -32.55 18.51 0.62
CA PRO A 977 -33.71 17.65 0.51
C PRO A 977 -33.29 16.18 0.35
N VAL A 978 -33.02 15.52 1.48
CA VAL A 978 -32.59 14.12 1.60
C VAL A 978 -33.52 13.17 0.81
N GLY A 979 -34.82 13.43 0.83
CA GLY A 979 -35.82 12.66 0.09
C GLY A 979 -35.79 12.84 -1.43
N CYS A 980 -34.92 13.69 -1.99
CA CYS A 980 -34.70 13.79 -3.43
C CYS A 980 -33.43 13.04 -3.91
N LEU A 981 -32.61 12.51 -3.00
CA LEU A 981 -31.30 11.96 -3.35
C LEU A 981 -31.41 10.49 -3.83
N PRO A 982 -30.82 10.11 -4.98
CA PRO A 982 -30.95 8.76 -5.55
C PRO A 982 -30.69 7.61 -4.57
N TYR A 983 -29.65 7.70 -3.74
CA TYR A 983 -29.33 6.64 -2.76
C TYR A 983 -30.41 6.43 -1.69
N VAL A 984 -31.20 7.47 -1.37
CA VAL A 984 -32.35 7.40 -0.46
C VAL A 984 -33.57 6.86 -1.21
N MET A 985 -33.80 7.34 -2.43
CA MET A 985 -34.92 6.96 -3.29
C MET A 985 -34.87 5.50 -3.79
N ASP A 986 -33.68 4.89 -3.80
CA ASP A 986 -33.44 3.51 -4.24
C ASP A 986 -33.33 2.53 -3.04
N ARG A 987 -32.72 2.93 -1.92
CA ARG A 987 -32.50 2.05 -0.75
C ARG A 987 -33.70 1.95 0.20
N LEU A 988 -34.56 2.97 0.28
CA LEU A 988 -35.65 3.01 1.26
C LEU A 988 -37.02 2.72 0.63
N PRO A 989 -37.91 1.97 1.31
CA PRO A 989 -39.25 1.69 0.80
C PRO A 989 -40.12 2.95 0.81
N ILE A 990 -40.59 3.37 -0.37
CA ILE A 990 -41.42 4.56 -0.57
C ILE A 990 -42.72 4.15 -1.25
N MET A 991 -43.86 4.43 -0.61
CA MET A 991 -45.18 4.21 -1.20
C MET A 991 -45.49 5.29 -2.24
N ALA A 992 -46.29 4.97 -3.25
CA ALA A 992 -46.64 5.93 -4.33
C ALA A 992 -47.27 7.24 -3.81
N GLY A 993 -48.04 7.19 -2.72
CA GLY A 993 -48.62 8.36 -2.06
C GLY A 993 -47.66 9.16 -1.15
N GLN A 994 -46.41 8.72 -1.01
CA GLN A 994 -45.34 9.41 -0.27
C GLN A 994 -44.38 10.17 -1.20
N VAL A 995 -44.68 10.23 -2.50
CA VAL A 995 -43.89 10.96 -3.49
C VAL A 995 -44.54 12.32 -3.77
N ASP A 996 -43.76 13.39 -3.72
CA ASP A 996 -44.21 14.75 -3.98
C ASP A 996 -44.28 15.11 -5.49
N LYS A 997 -44.68 16.35 -5.80
CA LYS A 997 -44.81 16.84 -7.18
C LYS A 997 -43.47 16.97 -7.92
N ALA A 998 -42.34 17.01 -7.22
CA ALA A 998 -41.00 17.01 -7.81
C ALA A 998 -40.46 15.58 -8.03
N GLY A 999 -41.15 14.57 -7.50
CA GLY A 999 -40.75 13.16 -7.56
C GLY A 999 -39.94 12.68 -6.34
N CYS A 1000 -39.82 13.50 -5.29
CA CYS A 1000 -39.06 13.20 -4.09
C CYS A 1000 -39.92 12.53 -3.00
N ALA A 1001 -39.31 11.75 -2.12
CA ALA A 1001 -39.97 11.15 -0.97
C ALA A 1001 -40.24 12.17 0.16
N SER A 1002 -41.50 12.56 0.32
CA SER A 1002 -41.96 13.52 1.33
C SER A 1002 -41.53 13.19 2.76
N PRO A 1003 -41.63 11.94 3.28
CA PRO A 1003 -41.35 11.66 4.69
C PRO A 1003 -39.90 11.96 5.12
N PHE A 1004 -38.94 11.79 4.20
CA PHE A 1004 -37.53 12.08 4.45
C PHE A 1004 -37.25 13.58 4.28
N ASN A 1005 -37.92 14.23 3.32
CA ASN A 1005 -37.89 15.69 3.14
C ASN A 1005 -38.51 16.45 4.33
N GLU A 1006 -39.58 15.95 4.94
CA GLU A 1006 -40.19 16.49 6.16
C GLU A 1006 -39.25 16.45 7.36
N VAL A 1007 -38.40 15.42 7.46
CA VAL A 1007 -37.42 15.28 8.55
C VAL A 1007 -36.19 16.17 8.29
N ALA A 1008 -35.77 16.33 7.04
CA ALA A 1008 -34.79 17.37 6.67
C ALA A 1008 -35.31 18.78 7.00
N GLN A 1009 -36.57 19.09 6.66
CA GLN A 1009 -37.23 20.36 7.04
C GLN A 1009 -37.32 20.53 8.57
N TYR A 1010 -37.61 19.47 9.32
CA TYR A 1010 -37.65 19.50 10.78
C TYR A 1010 -36.25 19.76 11.38
N PHE A 1011 -35.22 19.09 10.87
CA PHE A 1011 -33.82 19.37 11.23
C PHE A 1011 -33.45 20.83 10.93
N ASN A 1012 -33.78 21.34 9.75
CA ASN A 1012 -33.50 22.71 9.33
C ASN A 1012 -34.21 23.75 10.21
N LYS A 1013 -35.48 23.52 10.57
CA LYS A 1013 -36.21 24.34 11.54
C LYS A 1013 -35.49 24.34 12.90
N LYS A 1014 -35.08 23.18 13.40
CA LYS A 1014 -34.40 23.06 14.70
C LYS A 1014 -32.98 23.63 14.67
N LEU A 1015 -32.27 23.56 13.54
CA LEU A 1015 -30.99 24.23 13.34
C LEU A 1015 -31.17 25.76 13.37
N LYS A 1016 -32.21 26.30 12.73
CA LYS A 1016 -32.52 27.74 12.82
C LYS A 1016 -32.89 28.17 14.25
N GLU A 1017 -33.65 27.35 14.99
CA GLU A 1017 -33.88 27.57 16.44
C GLU A 1017 -32.56 27.56 17.24
N ALA A 1018 -31.63 26.64 16.95
CA ALA A 1018 -30.34 26.54 17.63
C ALA A 1018 -29.41 27.72 17.31
N VAL A 1019 -29.30 28.14 16.04
CA VAL A 1019 -28.57 29.35 15.65
C VAL A 1019 -29.17 30.60 16.30
N GLY A 1020 -30.50 30.68 16.43
CA GLY A 1020 -31.17 31.73 17.19
C GLY A 1020 -30.75 31.80 18.66
N ARG A 1021 -30.56 30.64 19.33
CA ARG A 1021 -30.01 30.57 20.71
C ARG A 1021 -28.54 30.96 20.75
N LEU A 1022 -27.74 30.46 19.81
CA LEU A 1022 -26.31 30.78 19.72
C LEU A 1022 -26.05 32.28 19.54
N ARG A 1023 -26.91 33.02 18.82
CA ARG A 1023 -26.83 34.49 18.73
C ARG A 1023 -27.05 35.22 20.05
N MET A 1024 -27.81 34.64 20.98
CA MET A 1024 -28.01 35.18 22.32
C MET A 1024 -26.85 34.79 23.25
N ASP A 1025 -26.40 33.54 23.16
CA ASP A 1025 -25.30 33.00 23.98
C ASP A 1025 -23.92 33.59 23.61
N LEU A 1026 -23.72 33.99 22.35
CA LEU A 1026 -22.43 34.38 21.77
C LEU A 1026 -22.44 35.83 21.23
N PRO A 1027 -22.60 36.86 22.07
CA PRO A 1027 -22.86 38.24 21.62
C PRO A 1027 -21.70 38.93 20.87
N LEU A 1028 -20.50 38.34 20.85
CA LEU A 1028 -19.37 38.81 20.03
C LEU A 1028 -19.31 38.16 18.64
N ALA A 1029 -20.15 37.15 18.37
CA ALA A 1029 -20.19 36.45 17.08
C ALA A 1029 -21.26 37.02 16.14
N ALA A 1030 -20.99 36.97 14.85
CA ALA A 1030 -21.99 37.03 13.79
C ALA A 1030 -22.29 35.58 13.36
N LEU A 1031 -23.55 35.14 13.48
CA LEU A 1031 -23.97 33.80 13.03
C LEU A 1031 -25.03 33.93 11.94
N THR A 1032 -24.68 33.49 10.74
CA THR A 1032 -25.54 33.50 9.56
C THR A 1032 -26.01 32.07 9.26
N TYR A 1033 -27.31 31.86 9.23
CA TYR A 1033 -27.95 30.61 8.79
C TYR A 1033 -28.27 30.72 7.30
N VAL A 1034 -28.08 29.65 6.54
CA VAL A 1034 -28.20 29.65 5.07
C VAL A 1034 -29.12 28.54 4.59
N ASP A 1035 -30.19 28.89 3.87
CA ASP A 1035 -31.22 27.97 3.41
C ASP A 1035 -30.89 27.32 2.06
N VAL A 1036 -29.89 26.43 2.07
CA VAL A 1036 -29.56 25.61 0.90
C VAL A 1036 -30.62 24.53 0.61
N TYR A 1037 -31.47 24.16 1.56
CA TYR A 1037 -32.62 23.27 1.34
C TYR A 1037 -33.56 23.84 0.28
N SER A 1038 -34.04 25.08 0.48
CA SER A 1038 -34.98 25.71 -0.44
C SER A 1038 -34.37 25.91 -1.83
N LEU A 1039 -33.05 26.18 -1.90
CA LEU A 1039 -32.31 26.24 -3.17
C LEU A 1039 -32.19 24.87 -3.85
N LYS A 1040 -31.69 23.84 -3.15
CA LYS A 1040 -31.52 22.48 -3.69
C LYS A 1040 -32.88 21.90 -4.12
N TYR A 1041 -33.97 22.15 -3.39
CA TYR A 1041 -35.33 21.72 -3.77
C TYR A 1041 -35.91 22.53 -4.95
N SER A 1042 -35.68 23.84 -5.01
CA SER A 1042 -36.07 24.68 -6.15
C SER A 1042 -35.36 24.24 -7.44
N LEU A 1043 -34.05 23.94 -7.35
CA LEU A 1043 -33.25 23.43 -8.47
C LEU A 1043 -33.79 22.09 -8.99
N ILE A 1044 -34.13 21.16 -8.11
CA ILE A 1044 -34.66 19.84 -8.48
C ILE A 1044 -36.07 19.96 -9.08
N SER A 1045 -36.97 20.71 -8.44
CA SER A 1045 -38.37 20.88 -8.87
C SER A 1045 -38.55 21.71 -10.15
N GLN A 1046 -37.55 22.53 -10.52
CA GLN A 1046 -37.59 23.39 -11.71
C GLN A 1046 -36.38 23.18 -12.64
N ALA A 1047 -35.73 22.02 -12.57
CA ALA A 1047 -34.46 21.72 -13.24
C ALA A 1047 -34.40 22.15 -14.72
N HIS A 1048 -35.43 21.79 -15.50
CA HIS A 1048 -35.52 22.13 -16.92
C HIS A 1048 -35.61 23.64 -17.20
N HIS A 1049 -36.14 24.45 -16.27
CA HIS A 1049 -36.12 25.91 -16.38
C HIS A 1049 -34.70 26.48 -16.20
N TYR A 1050 -33.88 25.82 -15.38
CA TYR A 1050 -32.48 26.20 -15.11
C TYR A 1050 -31.46 25.50 -16.02
N GLY A 1051 -31.91 24.78 -17.06
CA GLY A 1051 -31.04 24.10 -18.03
C GLY A 1051 -30.60 22.68 -17.65
N PHE A 1052 -31.05 22.15 -16.50
CA PHE A 1052 -30.70 20.82 -16.03
C PHE A 1052 -31.67 19.74 -16.54
N VAL A 1053 -31.17 18.52 -16.67
CA VAL A 1053 -31.92 17.32 -17.09
C VAL A 1053 -31.93 16.25 -16.00
N HIS A 1054 -32.91 15.35 -16.07
CA HIS A 1054 -33.03 14.16 -15.20
C HIS A 1054 -32.77 14.43 -13.69
N PRO A 1055 -33.51 15.36 -13.04
CA PRO A 1055 -33.16 15.94 -11.74
C PRO A 1055 -33.03 14.96 -10.55
N LEU A 1056 -33.53 13.73 -10.70
CA LEU A 1056 -33.47 12.67 -9.69
C LEU A 1056 -32.60 11.48 -10.13
N GLN A 1057 -31.74 11.64 -11.15
CA GLN A 1057 -30.80 10.61 -11.59
C GLN A 1057 -29.36 11.05 -11.32
N ALA A 1058 -28.51 10.10 -10.93
CA ALA A 1058 -27.07 10.32 -10.84
C ALA A 1058 -26.44 10.41 -12.23
N CYS A 1059 -25.57 11.39 -12.47
CA CYS A 1059 -24.76 11.46 -13.69
C CYS A 1059 -23.80 10.25 -13.77
N CYS A 1060 -23.04 10.04 -12.70
CA CYS A 1060 -22.07 8.97 -12.55
C CYS A 1060 -22.63 7.81 -11.72
N GLY A 1061 -22.91 6.68 -12.37
CA GLY A 1061 -23.53 5.55 -11.68
C GLY A 1061 -23.93 4.43 -12.64
N HIS A 1062 -24.80 3.53 -12.16
CA HIS A 1062 -25.24 2.39 -12.96
C HIS A 1062 -26.60 1.83 -12.54
N GLY A 1063 -27.57 1.88 -13.46
CA GLY A 1063 -28.79 1.07 -13.39
C GLY A 1063 -29.86 1.58 -12.42
N GLY A 1064 -30.91 0.77 -12.21
CA GLY A 1064 -32.08 1.19 -11.43
C GLY A 1064 -32.86 2.34 -12.10
N LYS A 1065 -33.84 2.89 -11.37
CA LYS A 1065 -34.65 4.04 -11.85
C LYS A 1065 -33.85 5.35 -11.85
N TYR A 1066 -32.87 5.47 -10.96
CA TYR A 1066 -32.17 6.72 -10.64
C TYR A 1066 -30.70 6.75 -11.08
N ASN A 1067 -30.31 5.83 -11.99
CA ASN A 1067 -28.90 5.55 -12.36
C ASN A 1067 -27.99 5.26 -11.14
N PHE A 1068 -28.54 4.61 -10.12
CA PHE A 1068 -27.86 4.32 -8.86
C PHE A 1068 -27.98 2.84 -8.53
N ASN A 1069 -26.94 2.29 -7.91
CA ASN A 1069 -26.92 0.92 -7.39
C ASN A 1069 -25.98 0.87 -6.17
N PRO A 1070 -26.42 0.36 -5.00
CA PRO A 1070 -25.60 0.33 -3.79
C PRO A 1070 -24.34 -0.55 -3.89
N HIS A 1071 -24.23 -1.40 -4.91
CA HIS A 1071 -23.08 -2.28 -5.17
C HIS A 1071 -22.23 -1.84 -6.37
N VAL A 1072 -22.64 -0.82 -7.13
CA VAL A 1072 -21.95 -0.32 -8.32
C VAL A 1072 -21.89 1.21 -8.29
N TRP A 1073 -20.92 1.73 -7.54
CA TRP A 1073 -20.71 3.16 -7.33
C TRP A 1073 -20.02 3.86 -8.52
N CYS A 1074 -19.99 5.20 -8.52
CA CYS A 1074 -19.26 5.99 -9.50
C CYS A 1074 -17.78 5.55 -9.60
N GLY A 1075 -17.24 5.41 -10.82
CA GLY A 1075 -15.89 4.89 -11.04
C GLY A 1075 -15.74 3.37 -10.98
N ARG A 1076 -16.78 2.61 -10.59
CA ARG A 1076 -16.70 1.14 -10.47
C ARG A 1076 -16.53 0.46 -11.82
N LYS A 1077 -15.41 -0.22 -12.00
CA LYS A 1077 -15.19 -1.21 -13.06
C LYS A 1077 -15.67 -2.61 -12.65
N ILE A 1078 -16.06 -3.41 -13.63
CA ILE A 1078 -16.22 -4.88 -13.49
C ILE A 1078 -15.60 -5.58 -14.72
N THR A 1079 -15.23 -6.85 -14.59
CA THR A 1079 -14.72 -7.65 -15.72
C THR A 1079 -15.87 -8.23 -16.52
N VAL A 1080 -15.98 -7.88 -17.80
CA VAL A 1080 -16.99 -8.41 -18.74
C VAL A 1080 -16.25 -9.02 -19.94
N HIS A 1081 -16.48 -10.30 -20.24
CA HIS A 1081 -15.75 -11.06 -21.27
C HIS A 1081 -14.22 -10.89 -21.19
N GLY A 1082 -13.66 -10.99 -19.97
CA GLY A 1082 -12.22 -10.84 -19.72
C GLY A 1082 -11.66 -9.40 -19.77
N LYS A 1083 -12.48 -8.41 -20.16
CA LYS A 1083 -12.07 -6.99 -20.23
C LYS A 1083 -12.59 -6.21 -19.03
N GLU A 1084 -11.75 -5.37 -18.43
CA GLU A 1084 -12.23 -4.33 -17.52
C GLU A 1084 -13.14 -3.35 -18.26
N VAL A 1085 -14.40 -3.27 -17.85
CA VAL A 1085 -15.37 -2.29 -18.32
C VAL A 1085 -15.69 -1.36 -17.15
N LEU A 1086 -15.49 -0.05 -17.32
CA LEU A 1086 -16.08 0.94 -16.42
C LEU A 1086 -17.61 0.85 -16.56
N VAL A 1087 -18.30 0.53 -15.46
CA VAL A 1087 -19.76 0.31 -15.46
C VAL A 1087 -20.48 1.40 -14.68
N GLY A 1088 -19.93 1.86 -13.55
CA GLY A 1088 -20.26 3.14 -12.93
C GLY A 1088 -19.66 4.30 -13.71
N LYS A 1089 -20.16 4.54 -14.93
CA LYS A 1089 -19.67 5.60 -15.84
C LYS A 1089 -20.26 6.96 -15.50
N PRO A 1090 -19.54 8.07 -15.76
CA PRO A 1090 -20.15 9.40 -15.81
C PRO A 1090 -21.13 9.52 -16.98
N CYS A 1091 -22.03 10.49 -16.91
CA CYS A 1091 -22.90 10.88 -18.01
C CYS A 1091 -22.11 11.68 -19.06
N GLN A 1092 -22.66 11.86 -20.27
CA GLN A 1092 -21.94 12.51 -21.37
C GLN A 1092 -21.59 13.99 -21.12
N ASP A 1093 -22.38 14.66 -20.27
CA ASP A 1093 -22.20 16.06 -19.91
C ASP A 1093 -22.64 16.28 -18.45
N PRO A 1094 -21.68 16.33 -17.49
CA PRO A 1094 -21.99 16.63 -16.09
C PRO A 1094 -22.57 18.03 -15.86
N SER A 1095 -22.42 18.97 -16.80
CA SER A 1095 -22.85 20.36 -16.61
C SER A 1095 -24.37 20.55 -16.63
N VAL A 1096 -25.10 19.61 -17.26
CA VAL A 1096 -26.57 19.58 -17.28
C VAL A 1096 -27.18 18.64 -16.23
N ALA A 1097 -26.37 17.96 -15.42
CA ALA A 1097 -26.85 17.07 -14.35
C ALA A 1097 -26.81 17.75 -12.97
N ILE A 1098 -27.80 17.49 -12.12
CA ILE A 1098 -27.83 18.04 -10.74
C ILE A 1098 -27.03 17.15 -9.78
N ASN A 1099 -27.27 15.85 -9.82
CA ASN A 1099 -26.68 14.88 -8.90
C ASN A 1099 -25.50 14.14 -9.58
N TRP A 1100 -24.39 14.02 -8.87
CA TRP A 1100 -23.18 13.38 -9.38
C TRP A 1100 -23.24 11.86 -9.23
N ASP A 1101 -23.19 11.32 -8.02
CA ASP A 1101 -22.90 9.90 -7.74
C ASP A 1101 -24.00 9.14 -7.00
N GLY A 1102 -25.19 9.75 -6.90
CA GLY A 1102 -26.33 9.27 -6.13
C GLY A 1102 -26.51 9.97 -4.78
N VAL A 1103 -25.52 10.76 -4.33
CA VAL A 1103 -25.55 11.51 -3.08
C VAL A 1103 -25.23 12.99 -3.32
N HIS A 1104 -24.11 13.26 -3.99
CA HIS A 1104 -23.53 14.60 -4.07
C HIS A 1104 -24.02 15.39 -5.28
N PHE A 1105 -23.81 16.70 -5.28
CA PHE A 1105 -24.15 17.59 -6.39
C PHE A 1105 -22.97 17.74 -7.35
N THR A 1106 -23.27 17.96 -8.64
CA THR A 1106 -22.24 18.28 -9.64
C THR A 1106 -21.64 19.66 -9.39
N GLN A 1107 -20.48 19.95 -9.99
CA GLN A 1107 -19.87 21.28 -9.96
C GLN A 1107 -20.84 22.35 -10.49
N ALA A 1108 -21.59 22.05 -11.55
CA ALA A 1108 -22.58 22.97 -12.12
C ALA A 1108 -23.72 23.28 -11.14
N ALA A 1109 -24.24 22.26 -10.44
CA ALA A 1109 -25.25 22.44 -9.41
C ALA A 1109 -24.70 23.15 -8.15
N ASN A 1110 -23.47 22.83 -7.73
CA ASN A 1110 -22.76 23.53 -6.65
C ASN A 1110 -22.57 25.01 -6.97
N LYS A 1111 -22.18 25.36 -8.20
CA LYS A 1111 -22.06 26.74 -8.68
C LYS A 1111 -23.41 27.46 -8.68
N TRP A 1112 -24.46 26.80 -9.19
CA TRP A 1112 -25.83 27.35 -9.22
C TRP A 1112 -26.36 27.68 -7.81
N VAL A 1113 -26.05 26.84 -6.81
CA VAL A 1113 -26.37 27.06 -5.39
C VAL A 1113 -25.53 28.20 -4.82
N PHE A 1114 -24.21 28.18 -5.06
CA PHE A 1114 -23.30 29.24 -4.61
C PHE A 1114 -23.75 30.63 -5.07
N ASP A 1115 -24.07 30.77 -6.36
CA ASP A 1115 -24.50 32.03 -7.00
C ASP A 1115 -25.79 32.63 -6.40
N ARG A 1116 -26.50 31.88 -5.55
CA ARG A 1116 -27.76 32.30 -4.88
C ARG A 1116 -27.65 32.39 -3.35
N ILE A 1117 -26.52 32.02 -2.75
CA ILE A 1117 -26.25 32.27 -1.32
C ILE A 1117 -25.28 33.45 -1.11
N VAL A 1118 -24.45 33.76 -2.11
CA VAL A 1118 -23.37 34.77 -2.00
C VAL A 1118 -23.87 36.19 -1.76
N ASP A 1119 -25.06 36.54 -2.28
CA ASP A 1119 -25.72 37.85 -2.13
C ASP A 1119 -26.50 38.00 -0.81
N GLY A 1120 -26.70 36.90 -0.07
CA GLY A 1120 -27.50 36.86 1.15
C GLY A 1120 -29.01 36.67 0.96
N SER A 1121 -29.51 36.49 -0.27
CA SER A 1121 -30.96 36.33 -0.52
C SER A 1121 -31.57 35.10 0.17
N PHE A 1122 -30.75 34.08 0.44
CA PHE A 1122 -31.14 32.85 1.14
C PHE A 1122 -30.51 32.73 2.54
N SER A 1123 -30.04 33.85 3.13
CA SER A 1123 -29.47 33.88 4.46
C SER A 1123 -30.39 34.55 5.51
N ASP A 1124 -30.16 34.19 6.76
CA ASP A 1124 -30.76 34.77 7.95
C ASP A 1124 -29.63 35.14 8.92
N PRO A 1125 -29.42 36.42 9.30
CA PRO A 1125 -30.03 37.60 8.66
C PRO A 1125 -29.69 37.66 7.15
N PRO A 1126 -30.50 38.32 6.32
CA PRO A 1126 -30.26 38.42 4.87
C PRO A 1126 -29.07 39.34 4.61
N ILE A 1127 -27.88 38.73 4.54
CA ILE A 1127 -26.58 39.40 4.50
C ILE A 1127 -25.66 38.75 3.46
N PRO A 1128 -25.01 39.52 2.57
CA PRO A 1128 -24.03 38.98 1.63
C PRO A 1128 -22.89 38.25 2.33
N LEU A 1129 -22.31 37.25 1.68
CA LEU A 1129 -21.15 36.51 2.18
C LEU A 1129 -19.99 37.44 2.57
N LYS A 1130 -19.72 38.46 1.73
CA LYS A 1130 -18.71 39.51 1.98
C LYS A 1130 -19.06 40.50 3.10
N MET A 1131 -20.16 40.27 3.81
CA MET A 1131 -20.63 41.05 4.94
C MET A 1131 -20.91 40.19 6.19
N ALA A 1132 -20.68 38.86 6.14
CA ALA A 1132 -21.05 37.90 7.18
C ALA A 1132 -20.36 38.06 8.56
N CYS A 1133 -19.41 38.98 8.71
CA CYS A 1133 -18.82 39.38 9.99
C CYS A 1133 -19.64 40.46 10.73
N HIS A 1134 -20.55 41.15 10.03
CA HIS A 1134 -21.36 42.22 10.62
C HIS A 1134 -22.50 41.64 11.46
N ARG A 1135 -22.57 42.07 12.73
CA ARG A 1135 -23.57 41.61 13.69
C ARG A 1135 -24.87 42.40 13.54
N HIS A 1136 -25.96 41.71 13.23
CA HIS A 1136 -27.31 42.28 13.37
C HIS A 1136 -27.77 42.18 14.84
N PRO A 1137 -28.44 43.21 15.39
CA PRO A 1137 -29.09 43.10 16.69
C PRO A 1137 -30.10 41.95 16.69
N PRO A 1138 -30.29 41.22 17.81
CA PRO A 1138 -31.29 40.17 17.88
C PRO A 1138 -32.69 40.77 17.68
N SER A 1139 -33.29 40.51 16.51
CA SER A 1139 -34.68 40.87 16.24
C SER A 1139 -35.57 40.17 17.27
N THR A 1140 -36.30 40.93 18.07
CA THR A 1140 -37.23 40.38 19.06
C THR A 1140 -38.22 39.45 18.39
N LEU A 1141 -38.16 38.15 18.73
CA LEU A 1141 -39.10 37.14 18.24
C LEU A 1141 -40.54 37.59 18.55
N LYS A 1142 -41.38 37.54 17.51
CA LYS A 1142 -42.83 37.66 17.52
C LYS A 1142 -43.43 36.46 16.82
#